data_AF-A0A7Y9KNI8-F1
#
_entry.id   AF-A0A7Y9KNI8-F1
#
_cell.length_a   1.000
_cell.length_b   1.000
_cell.length_c   1.000
_cell.angle_alpha   90.00
_cell.angle_beta   90.00
_cell.angle_gamma   90.00
#
_symmetry.space_group_name_H-M   'P 1'
#
loop_
_entity.id
_entity.type
_entity.pdbx_description
1 polymer ?
#
loop_
_entity_poly.entity_id
_entity_poly.type
_entity_poly.pdbx_seq_one_letter_code
_entity_poly.pdbx_strand_id
1 'polypeptide(L)'
;MTTTTTPTGPTSPTSAPVRALAAGAALALLALGTALGATAPASAADETGTEQSGTEQSGGPTTETDYARMVLVLDSSGSMAEPASGGATKIEAAKDALGTVVDGLPDEAYVGLRVYGAKVFSRDQKGACTDSQLVVDPGTDNRDELRAALESYEPYGETPIGYALRQAARDIGGESTRSIVLVSDGVATCEPDPCVVAGELAEQGIDLQIDVVGLGVDAKARAQLRCVAAKGNGTYYDADDADDIVESLQTATDRALRPFALDGTPLAGGDSANPTPVEAGLWVDAVGTKADTVERWFSYTRTMPGSTVRVGLASLGGDPKEWDTVQLEASTPLGDFCGSDSGFKNINSAELLGAEVAAGASGDEDCATSDEVLISVSRSLSNLGRGEAPFSLQVVEEPPADGTTLPEADTWDGMVLDPPDVPGQPAPVSGGDSFATAPVLTDGAWSGSIVPGETQAFRVEVAYGQKLSARLRTPAASPALREQIGFQGPFGSMKIYSPMRGEIPMTGEGIRTSGFAAQSSADFLSAQTPEVRWNNREGINTIGSSLPGYYYLVFAADADYRGRSYEMPFRLDLQVRGEESGAPEYADGQTLVTGTDGPVGAPPTLAQDTGEEPTDDTGSADGTDDPTDGPTDESGQAADDGDGGGMPTRTLAAGGLAVVALGCVAGAVALLRGRRA
;
A
#
# COMPACT_ATOMS: atom_id res chain seq x y z
N MET A 1 4.59 -23.10 73.91
CA MET A 1 5.17 -22.82 75.24
C MET A 1 6.62 -22.37 75.05
N THR A 2 7.14 -21.62 76.03
CA THR A 2 8.57 -21.40 76.34
C THR A 2 9.33 -22.75 76.48
N THR A 3 10.66 -22.91 76.37
CA THR A 3 11.83 -21.99 76.34
C THR A 3 13.12 -22.77 75.95
N THR A 4 14.21 -22.08 75.49
CA THR A 4 15.69 -22.31 75.67
C THR A 4 16.28 -23.76 75.69
N THR A 5 17.50 -24.13 75.21
CA THR A 5 18.83 -23.47 75.17
C THR A 5 19.82 -24.20 74.21
N THR A 6 20.92 -23.52 73.82
CA THR A 6 22.18 -24.01 73.17
C THR A 6 23.05 -24.91 74.09
N PRO A 7 24.22 -25.51 73.70
CA PRO A 7 25.24 -25.16 72.67
C PRO A 7 25.52 -26.32 71.65
N THR A 8 26.61 -26.48 70.85
CA THR A 8 28.01 -25.97 70.85
C THR A 8 28.66 -26.08 69.44
N GLY A 9 29.83 -25.43 69.22
CA GLY A 9 30.72 -25.62 68.05
C GLY A 9 31.90 -26.59 68.32
N PRO A 10 33.06 -26.49 67.64
CA PRO A 10 33.59 -25.44 66.74
C PRO A 10 33.38 -25.81 65.23
N THR A 11 34.08 -25.39 64.16
CA THR A 11 35.41 -24.77 63.90
C THR A 11 35.39 -23.72 62.77
N SER A 12 36.54 -23.45 62.12
CA SER A 12 36.82 -22.43 61.07
C SER A 12 38.13 -22.82 60.35
N PRO A 13 38.69 -22.06 59.36
CA PRO A 13 38.24 -20.84 58.65
C PRO A 13 37.85 -21.18 57.18
N THR A 14 37.75 -20.31 56.16
CA THR A 14 38.09 -18.88 55.85
C THR A 14 37.11 -18.43 54.75
N SER A 15 36.93 -17.16 54.33
CA SER A 15 37.61 -15.87 54.55
C SER A 15 36.60 -14.71 54.59
N ALA A 16 37.03 -13.50 54.97
CA ALA A 16 36.16 -12.34 55.25
C ALA A 16 36.89 -10.98 54.97
N PRO A 17 36.26 -9.79 55.12
CA PRO A 17 35.51 -9.19 54.01
C PRO A 17 35.58 -7.62 53.92
N VAL A 18 34.68 -7.02 53.13
CA VAL A 18 34.11 -5.64 53.28
C VAL A 18 34.95 -4.39 52.92
N ARG A 19 34.28 -3.46 52.21
CA ARG A 19 34.38 -1.97 52.09
C ARG A 19 35.54 -1.25 52.84
N ALA A 20 36.16 -0.16 52.36
CA ALA A 20 35.54 1.08 51.82
C ALA A 20 36.58 2.13 51.33
N LEU A 21 36.08 3.26 50.80
CA LEU A 21 36.65 4.66 50.83
C LEU A 21 37.87 5.10 49.97
N ALA A 22 37.63 6.19 49.22
CA ALA A 22 38.43 7.44 49.08
C ALA A 22 39.71 7.57 48.19
N ALA A 23 39.52 8.33 47.08
CA ALA A 23 40.19 9.60 46.71
C ALA A 23 41.68 9.70 46.25
N GLY A 24 41.88 10.57 45.22
CA GLY A 24 43.14 11.09 44.65
C GLY A 24 42.95 11.36 43.14
N ALA A 25 43.07 12.56 42.52
CA ALA A 25 44.00 13.70 42.62
C ALA A 25 45.42 13.36 42.15
N ALA A 26 46.11 14.11 41.27
CA ALA A 26 45.78 15.29 40.44
C ALA A 26 46.58 15.20 39.11
N LEU A 27 46.77 16.16 38.19
CA LEU A 27 46.65 17.64 38.08
C LEU A 27 46.33 17.92 36.54
N ALA A 28 46.44 19.05 35.82
CA ALA A 28 46.96 20.41 35.97
C ALA A 28 46.31 21.38 34.94
N LEU A 29 46.93 22.55 34.67
CA LEU A 29 46.46 23.59 33.73
C LEU A 29 47.54 23.99 32.71
N LEU A 30 47.11 24.56 31.58
CA LEU A 30 47.78 25.73 30.98
C LEU A 30 46.76 26.57 30.19
N ALA A 31 46.84 27.89 30.30
CA ALA A 31 45.97 28.83 29.59
C ALA A 31 46.77 30.05 29.11
N LEU A 32 46.53 30.48 27.87
CA LEU A 32 46.89 31.79 27.37
C LEU A 32 45.75 32.28 26.47
N GLY A 33 45.36 33.54 26.63
CA GLY A 33 44.51 34.25 25.70
C GLY A 33 45.14 35.59 25.34
N THR A 34 44.86 36.07 24.14
CA THR A 34 45.15 37.44 23.72
C THR A 34 43.96 37.97 22.92
N ALA A 35 43.40 39.09 23.36
CA ALA A 35 42.45 39.86 22.59
C ALA A 35 43.19 40.93 21.79
N LEU A 36 42.75 41.21 20.57
CA LEU A 36 43.11 42.39 19.81
C LEU A 36 41.89 42.84 19.00
N GLY A 37 41.64 44.15 18.94
CA GLY A 37 40.46 44.71 18.28
C GLY A 37 40.80 45.86 17.34
N ALA A 38 39.97 46.02 16.32
CA ALA A 38 39.93 47.15 15.39
C ALA A 38 38.45 47.36 15.02
N THR A 39 37.76 48.34 15.60
CA THR A 39 37.51 49.67 15.02
C THR A 39 36.73 49.66 13.69
N ALA A 40 35.48 50.15 13.74
CA ALA A 40 34.65 50.46 12.58
C ALA A 40 35.18 51.70 11.81
N PRO A 41 34.63 52.04 10.62
CA PRO A 41 33.30 52.67 10.53
C PRO A 41 32.34 51.89 9.59
N ALA A 42 31.00 51.97 9.67
CA ALA A 42 30.08 53.07 10.00
C ALA A 42 29.93 54.14 8.90
N SER A 43 29.05 53.87 7.92
CA SER A 43 28.49 54.87 7.00
C SER A 43 26.99 54.87 7.17
N ALA A 44 26.38 56.04 7.38
CA ALA A 44 24.96 56.17 7.69
C ALA A 44 24.32 57.37 6.98
N ALA A 45 23.16 57.13 6.38
CA ALA A 45 22.09 58.06 6.04
C ALA A 45 20.88 57.13 5.72
N ASP A 46 19.85 56.97 6.55
CA ASP A 46 18.99 57.92 7.28
C ASP A 46 18.04 58.68 6.33
N GLU A 47 16.79 58.22 6.26
CA GLU A 47 15.61 59.08 6.15
C GLU A 47 14.34 58.33 6.62
N THR A 48 13.62 58.97 7.56
CA THR A 48 12.18 58.89 7.94
C THR A 48 11.26 57.83 7.30
N GLY A 49 10.32 57.18 8.01
CA GLY A 49 9.92 57.28 9.43
C GLY A 49 8.46 56.79 9.68
N THR A 50 8.07 56.64 10.96
CA THR A 50 6.67 56.49 11.48
C THR A 50 5.65 55.57 10.77
N GLU A 51 5.33 54.42 11.38
CA GLU A 51 3.97 53.94 11.77
C GLU A 51 4.14 52.61 12.55
N GLN A 52 3.73 52.51 13.82
CA GLN A 52 2.42 52.08 14.35
C GLN A 52 1.88 50.72 13.84
N SER A 53 2.04 49.71 14.71
CA SER A 53 1.09 48.62 15.04
C SER A 53 0.12 48.11 13.95
N GLY A 54 0.50 47.01 13.31
CA GLY A 54 -0.43 46.06 12.69
C GLY A 54 -0.11 44.64 13.14
N THR A 55 -1.09 43.93 13.73
CA THR A 55 -1.03 42.48 13.90
C THR A 55 -1.72 41.84 12.70
N GLU A 56 -0.96 41.22 11.81
CA GLU A 56 -1.53 40.43 10.71
C GLU A 56 -1.26 38.94 10.91
N GLN A 57 -2.34 38.18 10.80
CA GLN A 57 -2.45 36.74 11.00
C GLN A 57 -2.51 36.09 9.63
N SER A 58 -1.40 35.53 9.15
CA SER A 58 -1.38 34.67 7.95
C SER A 58 -0.10 33.82 7.94
N GLY A 59 -0.08 32.60 7.41
CA GLY A 59 -1.18 31.82 6.84
C GLY A 59 -1.36 30.48 7.56
N GLY A 60 -2.51 29.83 7.35
CA GLY A 60 -2.61 28.38 7.57
C GLY A 60 -1.86 27.62 6.47
N PRO A 61 -1.65 26.30 6.61
CA PRO A 61 -1.12 25.50 5.52
C PRO A 61 -2.05 25.61 4.30
N THR A 62 -1.48 25.92 3.15
CA THR A 62 -2.13 25.69 1.86
C THR A 62 -2.29 24.19 1.67
N THR A 63 -3.45 23.75 1.19
CA THR A 63 -3.63 22.41 0.64
C THR A 63 -2.80 22.30 -0.64
N GLU A 64 -1.51 21.95 -0.49
CA GLU A 64 -0.69 21.52 -1.62
C GLU A 64 -1.22 20.15 -2.05
N THR A 65 -1.66 20.03 -3.30
CA THR A 65 -2.35 18.83 -3.78
C THR A 65 -1.39 17.65 -3.80
N ASP A 66 -1.75 16.55 -3.13
CA ASP A 66 -0.88 15.41 -2.82
C ASP A 66 -0.58 14.49 -4.03
N TYR A 67 -0.89 14.96 -5.24
CA TYR A 67 -0.57 14.28 -6.50
C TYR A 67 0.93 14.34 -6.78
N ALA A 68 1.51 13.18 -7.10
CA ALA A 68 2.91 13.08 -7.48
C ALA A 68 3.21 13.91 -8.74
N ARG A 69 4.35 14.62 -8.76
CA ARG A 69 4.71 15.52 -9.86
C ARG A 69 5.42 14.76 -10.98
N MET A 70 4.95 14.90 -12.21
CA MET A 70 5.39 14.10 -13.34
C MET A 70 6.10 14.91 -14.43
N VAL A 71 7.13 14.34 -15.04
CA VAL A 71 7.55 14.71 -16.40
C VAL A 71 7.55 13.49 -17.32
N LEU A 72 6.73 13.56 -18.37
CA LEU A 72 6.76 12.64 -19.50
C LEU A 72 8.02 12.94 -20.34
N VAL A 73 8.78 11.91 -20.72
CA VAL A 73 10.03 12.06 -21.50
C VAL A 73 9.96 11.22 -22.78
N LEU A 74 9.78 11.88 -23.92
CA LEU A 74 9.66 11.24 -25.24
C LEU A 74 11.00 11.23 -26.00
N ASP A 75 11.37 10.06 -26.51
CA ASP A 75 12.40 9.87 -27.53
C ASP A 75 11.91 10.36 -28.91
N SER A 76 12.67 11.27 -29.52
CA SER A 76 12.50 11.75 -30.90
C SER A 76 13.80 11.58 -31.69
N SER A 77 14.63 10.62 -31.32
CA SER A 77 15.86 10.26 -32.03
C SER A 77 15.57 9.50 -33.35
N GLY A 78 16.58 9.38 -34.21
CA GLY A 78 16.40 8.87 -35.57
C GLY A 78 15.93 7.40 -35.69
N SER A 79 16.01 6.60 -34.64
CA SER A 79 15.50 5.21 -34.61
C SER A 79 13.97 5.15 -34.50
N MET A 80 13.35 6.15 -33.88
CA MET A 80 11.89 6.27 -33.76
C MET A 80 11.18 6.50 -35.11
N ALA A 81 11.93 6.68 -36.20
CA ALA A 81 11.44 6.68 -37.58
C ALA A 81 11.19 5.26 -38.16
N GLU A 82 11.62 4.21 -37.47
CA GLU A 82 11.35 2.82 -37.87
C GLU A 82 9.86 2.46 -37.70
N PRO A 83 9.33 1.50 -38.47
CA PRO A 83 7.96 1.01 -38.29
C PRO A 83 7.76 0.30 -36.94
N ALA A 84 6.63 0.57 -36.29
CA ALA A 84 6.08 -0.23 -35.20
C ALA A 84 5.24 -1.40 -35.75
N SER A 85 4.91 -2.38 -34.90
CA SER A 85 3.98 -3.46 -35.23
C SER A 85 2.58 -2.87 -35.46
N GLY A 86 2.16 -2.79 -36.73
CA GLY A 86 0.94 -2.10 -37.16
C GLY A 86 1.15 -1.25 -38.42
N GLY A 87 2.38 -0.78 -38.66
CA GLY A 87 2.77 -0.11 -39.90
C GLY A 87 2.84 1.42 -39.86
N ALA A 88 2.42 2.05 -38.76
CA ALA A 88 2.86 3.40 -38.39
C ALA A 88 4.33 3.37 -37.93
N THR A 89 4.98 4.53 -37.80
CA THR A 89 6.30 4.65 -37.16
C THR A 89 6.21 4.58 -35.63
N LYS A 90 7.31 4.23 -34.97
CA LYS A 90 7.38 4.19 -33.50
C LYS A 90 7.05 5.55 -32.86
N ILE A 91 7.45 6.67 -33.46
CA ILE A 91 7.10 8.00 -32.95
C ILE A 91 5.61 8.33 -33.10
N GLU A 92 4.94 7.88 -34.17
CA GLU A 92 3.49 8.07 -34.33
C GLU A 92 2.74 7.29 -33.24
N ALA A 93 3.06 6.00 -33.08
CA ALA A 93 2.45 5.17 -32.04
C ALA A 93 2.72 5.69 -30.61
N ALA A 94 3.93 6.22 -30.35
CA ALA A 94 4.27 6.87 -29.10
C ALA A 94 3.43 8.13 -28.81
N LYS A 95 3.22 8.98 -29.84
CA LYS A 95 2.38 10.19 -29.72
C LYS A 95 0.93 9.84 -29.48
N ASP A 96 0.38 8.88 -30.20
CA ASP A 96 -1.03 8.48 -30.08
C ASP A 96 -1.33 7.92 -28.68
N ALA A 97 -0.42 7.10 -28.13
CA ALA A 97 -0.51 6.62 -26.75
C ALA A 97 -0.33 7.74 -25.71
N LEU A 98 0.68 8.61 -25.87
CA LEU A 98 0.87 9.78 -24.99
C LEU A 98 -0.33 10.73 -25.02
N GLY A 99 -0.97 10.92 -26.17
CA GLY A 99 -2.20 11.71 -26.30
C GLY A 99 -3.37 11.06 -25.57
N THR A 100 -3.55 9.75 -25.72
CA THR A 100 -4.58 8.97 -25.00
C THR A 100 -4.41 9.03 -23.48
N VAL A 101 -3.16 9.08 -23.01
CA VAL A 101 -2.83 9.25 -21.59
C VAL A 101 -3.05 10.68 -21.10
N VAL A 102 -2.66 11.69 -21.89
CA VAL A 102 -2.93 13.12 -21.60
C VAL A 102 -4.43 13.41 -21.47
N ASP A 103 -5.27 12.73 -22.26
CA ASP A 103 -6.73 12.81 -22.15
C ASP A 103 -7.27 12.20 -20.85
N GLY A 104 -6.61 11.17 -20.31
CA GLY A 104 -7.01 10.47 -19.08
C GLY A 104 -6.60 11.14 -17.76
N LEU A 105 -5.72 12.15 -17.79
CA LEU A 105 -5.24 12.85 -16.58
C LEU A 105 -6.40 13.46 -15.77
N PRO A 106 -6.30 13.58 -14.43
CA PRO A 106 -7.11 14.53 -13.66
C PRO A 106 -6.61 15.98 -13.88
N ASP A 107 -7.47 16.98 -13.66
CA ASP A 107 -7.11 18.40 -13.90
C ASP A 107 -6.04 18.90 -12.92
N GLU A 108 -6.01 18.29 -11.73
CA GLU A 108 -5.06 18.51 -10.65
C GLU A 108 -3.69 17.84 -10.88
N ALA A 109 -3.52 17.05 -11.95
CA ALA A 109 -2.25 16.38 -12.24
C ALA A 109 -1.16 17.40 -12.60
N TYR A 110 -0.06 17.41 -11.84
CA TYR A 110 1.07 18.30 -12.10
C TYR A 110 2.06 17.65 -13.09
N VAL A 111 1.80 17.84 -14.39
CA VAL A 111 2.50 17.12 -15.48
C VAL A 111 3.24 18.11 -16.38
N GLY A 112 4.47 17.77 -16.78
CA GLY A 112 5.20 18.44 -17.86
C GLY A 112 5.65 17.44 -18.95
N LEU A 113 6.09 17.97 -20.10
CA LEU A 113 6.58 17.16 -21.21
C LEU A 113 7.99 17.60 -21.62
N ARG A 114 8.89 16.62 -21.71
CA ARG A 114 10.26 16.78 -22.20
C ARG A 114 10.50 15.89 -23.42
N VAL A 115 11.22 16.38 -24.41
CA VAL A 115 11.57 15.63 -25.63
C VAL A 115 13.08 15.67 -25.84
N TYR A 116 13.68 14.60 -26.38
CA TYR A 116 15.09 14.58 -26.77
C TYR A 116 15.32 14.04 -28.19
N GLY A 117 16.45 14.42 -28.80
CA GLY A 117 16.77 14.12 -30.20
C GLY A 117 16.00 14.95 -31.23
N ALA A 118 15.20 15.92 -30.79
CA ALA A 118 14.25 16.64 -31.66
C ALA A 118 14.83 17.80 -32.49
N LYS A 119 16.06 18.29 -32.20
CA LYS A 119 16.58 19.54 -32.82
C LYS A 119 17.98 19.43 -33.43
N VAL A 120 18.76 18.41 -33.08
CA VAL A 120 20.13 18.22 -33.57
C VAL A 120 20.23 17.00 -34.50
N PHE A 121 19.83 17.20 -35.75
CA PHE A 121 19.77 16.26 -36.88
C PHE A 121 21.06 15.49 -37.25
N SER A 122 22.17 15.65 -36.53
CA SER A 122 23.46 15.07 -36.93
C SER A 122 24.41 14.90 -35.76
N ARG A 123 24.93 13.67 -35.62
CA ARG A 123 25.83 13.21 -34.53
C ARG A 123 27.06 14.10 -34.34
N ASP A 124 27.60 14.63 -35.44
CA ASP A 124 28.82 15.46 -35.44
C ASP A 124 28.56 16.93 -35.03
N GLN A 125 27.30 17.34 -34.85
CA GLN A 125 26.97 18.70 -34.44
C GLN A 125 27.10 18.88 -32.93
N LYS A 126 27.68 20.03 -32.53
CA LYS A 126 27.77 20.42 -31.13
C LYS A 126 26.37 20.58 -30.53
N GLY A 127 26.07 19.76 -29.54
CA GLY A 127 24.79 19.77 -28.84
C GLY A 127 24.00 18.48 -28.96
N ALA A 128 24.36 17.54 -29.85
CA ALA A 128 23.62 16.28 -30.03
C ALA A 128 23.47 15.49 -28.71
N CYS A 129 24.56 15.31 -27.96
CA CYS A 129 24.54 14.66 -26.65
C CYS A 129 23.94 15.51 -25.50
N THR A 130 23.38 16.67 -25.80
CA THR A 130 22.61 17.52 -24.88
C THR A 130 21.29 17.97 -25.50
N ASP A 131 20.83 17.31 -26.57
CA ASP A 131 19.62 17.67 -27.31
C ASP A 131 18.38 17.18 -26.57
N SER A 132 18.02 17.88 -25.49
CA SER A 132 16.79 17.63 -24.74
C SER A 132 16.16 18.93 -24.27
N GLN A 133 14.87 19.13 -24.56
CA GLN A 133 14.14 20.34 -24.20
C GLN A 133 12.89 20.00 -23.40
N LEU A 134 12.64 20.82 -22.37
CA LEU A 134 11.30 20.98 -21.82
C LEU A 134 10.46 21.66 -22.91
N VAL A 135 9.31 21.07 -23.25
CA VAL A 135 8.43 21.54 -24.33
C VAL A 135 7.08 22.00 -23.80
N VAL A 136 6.68 21.50 -22.63
CA VAL A 136 5.62 22.04 -21.77
C VAL A 136 6.18 22.05 -20.35
N ASP A 137 6.13 23.21 -19.69
CA ASP A 137 6.57 23.35 -18.30
C ASP A 137 5.62 22.55 -17.36
N PRO A 138 6.12 21.89 -16.30
CA PRO A 138 5.26 21.12 -15.39
C PRO A 138 4.21 22.00 -14.69
N GLY A 139 2.95 21.60 -14.77
CA GLY A 139 1.81 22.32 -14.19
C GLY A 139 0.51 21.52 -14.25
N THR A 140 -0.55 22.09 -13.68
CA THR A 140 -1.94 21.60 -13.74
C THR A 140 -2.71 22.26 -14.88
N ASP A 141 -3.87 21.72 -15.29
CA ASP A 141 -4.76 22.33 -16.30
C ASP A 141 -4.06 22.67 -17.64
N ASN A 142 -3.10 21.84 -18.07
CA ASN A 142 -2.27 22.07 -19.26
C ASN A 142 -2.44 20.99 -20.36
N ARG A 143 -3.51 20.18 -20.32
CA ARG A 143 -3.74 19.05 -21.24
C ARG A 143 -3.66 19.44 -22.72
N ASP A 144 -4.28 20.57 -23.09
CA ASP A 144 -4.27 21.10 -24.46
C ASP A 144 -2.84 21.47 -24.93
N GLU A 145 -1.99 21.96 -24.01
CA GLU A 145 -0.59 22.29 -24.32
C GLU A 145 0.24 21.02 -24.49
N LEU A 146 0.06 20.03 -23.61
CA LEU A 146 0.68 18.70 -23.72
C LEU A 146 0.33 18.03 -25.06
N ARG A 147 -0.97 18.01 -25.44
CA ARG A 147 -1.44 17.49 -26.74
C ARG A 147 -0.78 18.23 -27.91
N ALA A 148 -0.85 19.56 -27.92
CA ALA A 148 -0.29 20.36 -29.02
C ALA A 148 1.23 20.22 -29.16
N ALA A 149 1.95 20.01 -28.05
CA ALA A 149 3.39 19.76 -28.06
C ALA A 149 3.74 18.38 -28.65
N LEU A 150 3.00 17.32 -28.30
CA LEU A 150 3.22 15.96 -28.82
C LEU A 150 3.15 15.89 -30.35
N GLU A 151 2.17 16.55 -30.97
CA GLU A 151 2.03 16.57 -32.43
C GLU A 151 3.26 17.13 -33.14
N SER A 152 3.98 18.09 -32.52
CA SER A 152 4.96 18.96 -33.18
C SER A 152 6.35 18.37 -33.53
N TYR A 153 6.67 17.14 -33.10
CA TYR A 153 8.03 16.56 -33.21
C TYR A 153 8.20 15.50 -34.31
N GLU A 154 9.43 15.35 -34.81
CA GLU A 154 9.80 14.42 -35.88
C GLU A 154 11.13 13.69 -35.52
N PRO A 155 11.31 12.42 -35.94
CA PRO A 155 12.37 11.55 -35.45
C PRO A 155 13.71 11.79 -36.20
N TYR A 156 14.70 12.41 -35.54
CA TYR A 156 15.91 12.89 -36.24
C TYR A 156 17.26 12.73 -35.55
N GLY A 157 17.34 12.99 -34.24
CA GLY A 157 18.62 13.23 -33.56
C GLY A 157 19.21 12.01 -32.86
N GLU A 158 20.04 12.29 -31.85
CA GLU A 158 20.66 11.29 -30.97
C GLU A 158 19.80 10.97 -29.74
N THR A 159 20.25 9.97 -28.98
CA THR A 159 19.51 9.36 -27.85
C THR A 159 20.20 9.68 -26.51
N PRO A 160 20.26 10.95 -26.04
CA PRO A 160 21.02 11.35 -24.84
C PRO A 160 20.25 11.11 -23.53
N ILE A 161 19.78 9.89 -23.29
CA ILE A 161 18.92 9.51 -22.15
C ILE A 161 19.50 10.00 -20.80
N GLY A 162 20.79 9.77 -20.55
CA GLY A 162 21.45 10.16 -19.30
C GLY A 162 21.55 11.68 -19.08
N TYR A 163 21.44 12.49 -20.15
CA TYR A 163 21.29 13.94 -20.03
C TYR A 163 19.81 14.31 -19.82
N ALA A 164 18.88 13.72 -20.57
CA ALA A 164 17.45 13.96 -20.47
C ALA A 164 16.91 13.70 -19.06
N LEU A 165 17.21 12.55 -18.46
CA LEU A 165 16.84 12.19 -17.07
C LEU A 165 17.37 13.23 -16.06
N ARG A 166 18.62 13.66 -16.21
CA ARG A 166 19.25 14.71 -15.36
C ARG A 166 18.62 16.09 -15.53
N GLN A 167 17.83 16.35 -16.58
CA GLN A 167 17.07 17.58 -16.73
C GLN A 167 15.63 17.41 -16.24
N ALA A 168 14.94 16.32 -16.61
CA ALA A 168 13.59 16.00 -16.12
C ALA A 168 13.50 16.03 -14.58
N ALA A 169 14.47 15.40 -13.89
CA ALA A 169 14.57 15.43 -12.43
C ALA A 169 14.86 16.83 -11.81
N ARG A 170 15.12 17.85 -12.63
CA ARG A 170 15.23 19.27 -12.22
C ARG A 170 13.95 20.05 -12.53
N ASP A 171 13.34 19.77 -13.69
CA ASP A 171 12.14 20.46 -14.15
C ASP A 171 10.95 20.21 -13.20
N ILE A 172 10.82 18.98 -12.69
CA ILE A 172 9.74 18.55 -11.78
C ILE A 172 9.70 19.36 -10.45
N GLY A 173 10.82 19.94 -10.02
CA GLY A 173 10.91 20.64 -8.74
C GLY A 173 10.89 19.69 -7.52
N GLY A 174 10.24 20.10 -6.42
CA GLY A 174 10.12 19.35 -5.15
C GLY A 174 9.25 20.11 -4.11
N GLU A 175 8.98 19.59 -2.92
CA GLU A 175 9.69 18.50 -2.21
C GLU A 175 8.98 17.12 -2.20
N SER A 176 7.74 17.02 -2.70
CA SER A 176 6.89 15.80 -2.75
C SER A 176 7.42 14.66 -3.63
N THR A 177 6.64 13.56 -3.75
CA THR A 177 6.87 12.41 -4.66
C THR A 177 6.84 12.81 -6.13
N ARG A 178 7.69 12.17 -6.94
CA ARG A 178 8.02 12.58 -8.31
C ARG A 178 8.15 11.38 -9.24
N SER A 179 7.71 11.51 -10.48
CA SER A 179 7.91 10.48 -11.50
C SER A 179 8.43 11.02 -12.83
N ILE A 180 9.27 10.21 -13.49
CA ILE A 180 9.68 10.38 -14.87
C ILE A 180 9.18 9.16 -15.65
N VAL A 181 8.31 9.36 -16.64
CA VAL A 181 7.87 8.29 -17.54
C VAL A 181 8.62 8.43 -18.86
N LEU A 182 9.61 7.57 -19.09
CA LEU A 182 10.48 7.57 -20.27
C LEU A 182 9.93 6.65 -21.36
N VAL A 183 9.64 7.18 -22.54
CA VAL A 183 9.25 6.41 -23.73
C VAL A 183 10.41 6.40 -24.72
N SER A 184 10.96 5.23 -25.07
CA SER A 184 12.15 5.11 -25.93
C SER A 184 12.25 3.78 -26.69
N ASP A 185 12.86 3.80 -27.88
CA ASP A 185 13.21 2.60 -28.66
C ASP A 185 14.72 2.26 -28.66
N GLY A 186 15.53 3.09 -28.01
CA GLY A 186 16.95 3.19 -28.28
C GLY A 186 17.89 2.63 -27.20
N VAL A 187 19.12 2.32 -27.62
CA VAL A 187 20.29 2.33 -26.74
C VAL A 187 20.83 3.76 -26.68
N ALA A 188 21.12 4.28 -25.49
CA ALA A 188 21.72 5.61 -25.37
C ALA A 188 23.04 5.71 -26.14
N THR A 189 23.14 6.66 -27.06
CA THR A 189 24.31 6.84 -27.94
C THR A 189 25.36 7.81 -27.37
N CYS A 190 25.06 8.42 -26.22
CA CYS A 190 25.84 9.49 -25.60
C CYS A 190 26.14 9.21 -24.13
N GLU A 191 27.24 9.77 -23.63
CA GLU A 191 27.53 9.84 -22.19
C GLU A 191 26.72 10.97 -21.50
N PRO A 192 26.41 10.87 -20.19
CA PRO A 192 26.72 9.76 -19.28
C PRO A 192 25.80 8.54 -19.48
N ASP A 193 26.23 7.38 -18.97
CA ASP A 193 25.41 6.16 -18.99
C ASP A 193 24.09 6.36 -18.21
N PRO A 194 22.93 6.08 -18.82
CA PRO A 194 21.63 6.40 -18.22
C PRO A 194 21.30 5.53 -16.99
N CYS A 195 21.84 4.31 -16.88
CA CYS A 195 21.61 3.45 -15.72
C CYS A 195 22.43 3.91 -14.51
N VAL A 196 23.63 4.43 -14.73
CA VAL A 196 24.41 5.13 -13.68
C VAL A 196 23.65 6.38 -13.23
N VAL A 197 23.15 7.17 -14.18
CA VAL A 197 22.36 8.38 -13.89
C VAL A 197 21.10 8.09 -13.09
N ALA A 198 20.32 7.06 -13.45
CA ALA A 198 19.11 6.70 -12.73
C ALA A 198 19.41 6.39 -11.24
N GLY A 199 20.50 5.65 -10.98
CA GLY A 199 20.96 5.37 -9.62
C GLY A 199 21.42 6.61 -8.86
N GLU A 200 22.20 7.49 -9.51
CA GLU A 200 22.61 8.78 -8.92
C GLU A 200 21.40 9.67 -8.59
N LEU A 201 20.30 9.59 -9.36
CA LEU A 201 19.07 10.34 -9.13
C LEU A 201 18.25 9.74 -7.97
N ALA A 202 18.07 8.41 -7.93
CA ALA A 202 17.40 7.72 -6.82
C ALA A 202 18.15 7.87 -5.47
N GLU A 203 19.48 8.00 -5.49
CA GLU A 203 20.29 8.23 -4.29
C GLU A 203 20.20 9.66 -3.72
N GLN A 204 19.56 10.62 -4.41
CA GLN A 204 19.47 12.02 -3.95
C GLN A 204 18.45 12.27 -2.83
N GLY A 205 17.84 11.22 -2.25
CA GLY A 205 16.91 11.33 -1.11
C GLY A 205 15.58 11.96 -1.47
N ILE A 206 15.30 12.07 -2.76
CA ILE A 206 14.01 12.44 -3.34
C ILE A 206 13.26 11.14 -3.62
N ASP A 207 11.96 11.13 -3.32
CA ASP A 207 11.08 10.04 -3.73
C ASP A 207 10.79 10.17 -5.24
N LEU A 208 11.75 9.68 -6.03
CA LEU A 208 11.74 9.71 -7.50
C LEU A 208 11.60 8.31 -8.05
N GLN A 209 10.55 8.11 -8.84
CA GLN A 209 10.34 6.96 -9.71
C GLN A 209 10.76 7.29 -11.15
N ILE A 210 11.30 6.30 -11.87
CA ILE A 210 11.62 6.40 -13.30
C ILE A 210 11.06 5.16 -14.00
N ASP A 211 9.83 5.28 -14.49
CA ASP A 211 9.20 4.27 -15.34
C ASP A 211 9.71 4.38 -16.79
N VAL A 212 9.78 3.25 -17.49
CA VAL A 212 10.37 3.17 -18.83
C VAL A 212 9.54 2.26 -19.74
N VAL A 213 8.91 2.83 -20.76
CA VAL A 213 8.20 2.10 -21.81
C VAL A 213 9.15 1.90 -23.00
N GLY A 214 9.51 0.64 -23.27
CA GLY A 214 10.41 0.25 -24.35
C GLY A 214 9.66 -0.13 -25.62
N LEU A 215 9.80 0.68 -26.68
CA LEU A 215 9.06 0.54 -27.94
C LEU A 215 9.76 -0.39 -28.95
N GLY A 216 9.26 -1.62 -29.11
CA GLY A 216 9.77 -2.58 -30.11
C GLY A 216 11.28 -2.85 -30.01
N VAL A 217 11.80 -2.89 -28.78
CA VAL A 217 13.25 -2.77 -28.50
C VAL A 217 14.04 -4.08 -28.65
N ASP A 218 15.27 -3.95 -29.17
CA ASP A 218 16.22 -5.07 -29.24
C ASP A 218 16.71 -5.50 -27.83
N ALA A 219 17.30 -6.69 -27.74
CA ALA A 219 17.74 -7.26 -26.45
C ALA A 219 18.80 -6.42 -25.70
N LYS A 220 19.50 -5.49 -26.37
CA LYS A 220 20.49 -4.60 -25.77
C LYS A 220 19.85 -3.30 -25.28
N ALA A 221 18.95 -2.69 -26.05
CA ALA A 221 18.12 -1.57 -25.64
C ALA A 221 17.26 -1.97 -24.44
N ARG A 222 16.51 -3.06 -24.55
CA ARG A 222 15.70 -3.70 -23.49
C ARG A 222 16.50 -3.92 -22.20
N ALA A 223 17.76 -4.36 -22.29
CA ALA A 223 18.64 -4.53 -21.13
C ALA A 223 19.10 -3.20 -20.49
N GLN A 224 19.36 -2.15 -21.28
CA GLN A 224 19.75 -0.84 -20.74
C GLN A 224 18.54 -0.10 -20.14
N LEU A 225 17.38 -0.12 -20.80
CA LEU A 225 16.15 0.51 -20.32
C LEU A 225 15.64 -0.15 -19.03
N ARG A 226 15.71 -1.48 -18.92
CA ARG A 226 15.45 -2.19 -17.64
C ARG A 226 16.44 -1.80 -16.54
N CYS A 227 17.70 -1.52 -16.89
CA CYS A 227 18.70 -1.04 -15.94
C CYS A 227 18.35 0.38 -15.43
N VAL A 228 17.88 1.27 -16.31
CA VAL A 228 17.37 2.61 -15.95
C VAL A 228 16.21 2.51 -14.96
N ALA A 229 15.16 1.76 -15.30
CA ALA A 229 13.98 1.61 -14.44
C ALA A 229 14.36 1.07 -13.04
N ALA A 230 15.04 -0.08 -13.02
CA ALA A 230 15.53 -0.75 -11.81
C ALA A 230 16.50 0.09 -10.95
N LYS A 231 17.10 1.15 -11.52
CA LYS A 231 17.97 2.08 -10.78
C LYS A 231 17.29 3.39 -10.41
N GLY A 232 16.21 3.76 -11.09
CA GLY A 232 15.33 4.89 -10.74
C GLY A 232 14.10 4.48 -9.95
N ASN A 233 14.11 3.33 -9.25
CA ASN A 233 13.00 2.78 -8.48
C ASN A 233 11.68 2.50 -9.26
N GLY A 234 11.68 2.56 -10.60
CA GLY A 234 10.47 2.42 -11.43
C GLY A 234 10.41 1.13 -12.24
N THR A 235 9.35 1.01 -13.03
CA THR A 235 9.04 -0.20 -13.81
C THR A 235 9.46 -0.09 -15.26
N TYR A 236 9.94 -1.19 -15.82
CA TYR A 236 10.13 -1.32 -17.25
C TYR A 236 8.96 -2.09 -17.88
N TYR A 237 8.38 -1.51 -18.91
CA TYR A 237 7.29 -2.06 -19.72
C TYR A 237 7.82 -2.38 -21.12
N ASP A 238 7.53 -3.57 -21.65
CA ASP A 238 7.77 -3.92 -23.06
C ASP A 238 6.48 -3.64 -23.84
N ALA A 239 6.56 -2.82 -24.88
CA ALA A 239 5.45 -2.62 -25.82
C ALA A 239 5.91 -2.99 -27.23
N ASP A 240 5.39 -4.11 -27.76
CA ASP A 240 5.76 -4.63 -29.07
C ASP A 240 4.78 -4.18 -30.17
N ASP A 241 3.51 -3.84 -29.84
CA ASP A 241 2.54 -3.15 -30.73
C ASP A 241 1.83 -1.95 -30.08
N ALA A 242 0.96 -1.26 -30.83
CA ALA A 242 0.36 0.02 -30.42
C ALA A 242 -0.61 -0.07 -29.23
N ASP A 243 -1.34 -1.18 -29.08
CA ASP A 243 -2.27 -1.36 -27.96
C ASP A 243 -1.47 -1.61 -26.66
N ASP A 244 -0.36 -2.36 -26.74
CA ASP A 244 0.60 -2.53 -25.62
C ASP A 244 1.13 -1.18 -25.10
N ILE A 245 1.39 -0.20 -25.98
CA ILE A 245 1.91 1.12 -25.58
C ILE A 245 0.85 1.86 -24.76
N VAL A 246 -0.41 1.82 -25.19
CA VAL A 246 -1.51 2.49 -24.47
C VAL A 246 -1.68 1.89 -23.09
N GLU A 247 -1.79 0.56 -22.97
CA GLU A 247 -1.95 -0.13 -21.68
C GLU A 247 -0.73 0.09 -20.76
N SER A 248 0.49 -0.05 -21.29
CA SER A 248 1.74 0.17 -20.54
C SER A 248 1.85 1.61 -20.02
N LEU A 249 1.51 2.59 -20.86
CA LEU A 249 1.69 4.00 -20.54
C LEU A 249 0.57 4.54 -19.64
N GLN A 250 -0.66 4.04 -19.80
CA GLN A 250 -1.75 4.27 -18.84
C GLN A 250 -1.38 3.68 -17.48
N THR A 251 -0.97 2.41 -17.43
CA THR A 251 -0.58 1.76 -16.17
C THR A 251 0.61 2.46 -15.49
N ALA A 252 1.63 2.87 -16.27
CA ALA A 252 2.75 3.64 -15.75
C ALA A 252 2.30 5.01 -15.21
N THR A 253 1.44 5.72 -15.94
CA THR A 253 0.98 7.06 -15.56
C THR A 253 0.03 7.02 -14.36
N ASP A 254 -0.90 6.07 -14.31
CA ASP A 254 -1.76 5.83 -13.16
C ASP A 254 -0.93 5.54 -11.90
N ARG A 255 0.01 4.58 -11.96
CA ARG A 255 0.92 4.27 -10.84
C ARG A 255 1.72 5.50 -10.39
N ALA A 256 2.13 6.33 -11.34
CA ALA A 256 2.98 7.50 -11.13
C ALA A 256 2.23 8.81 -10.80
N LEU A 257 0.89 8.82 -10.86
CA LEU A 257 0.04 9.94 -10.46
C LEU A 257 -0.87 9.61 -9.27
N ARG A 258 -0.96 8.35 -8.84
CA ARG A 258 -1.61 7.98 -7.57
C ARG A 258 -1.06 8.86 -6.44
N PRO A 259 -1.88 9.69 -5.77
CA PRO A 259 -1.49 10.29 -4.50
C PRO A 259 -1.45 9.17 -3.47
N PHE A 260 -0.38 9.06 -2.68
CA PHE A 260 -0.23 8.08 -1.59
C PHE A 260 -1.13 8.43 -0.39
N ALA A 261 -2.44 8.47 -0.65
CA ALA A 261 -3.42 9.12 0.19
C ALA A 261 -3.73 8.28 1.43
N LEU A 262 -3.68 8.94 2.60
CA LEU A 262 -4.40 8.52 3.79
C LEU A 262 -5.59 9.45 3.95
N ASP A 263 -6.80 8.91 3.82
CA ASP A 263 -8.03 9.66 4.11
C ASP A 263 -8.07 10.09 5.57
N GLY A 264 -8.48 11.35 5.81
CA GLY A 264 -8.86 11.87 7.12
C GLY A 264 -8.55 13.35 7.31
N THR A 265 -9.14 13.96 8.34
CA THR A 265 -8.80 15.33 8.76
C THR A 265 -7.53 15.35 9.60
N PRO A 266 -6.54 16.24 9.34
CA PRO A 266 -5.33 16.30 10.16
C PRO A 266 -5.60 16.65 11.64
N LEU A 267 -5.17 15.78 12.55
CA LEU A 267 -5.34 15.94 14.00
C LEU A 267 -4.11 15.40 14.75
N ALA A 268 -3.23 16.29 15.21
CA ALA A 268 -2.02 15.89 15.92
C ALA A 268 -2.33 15.27 17.30
N GLY A 269 -1.94 14.02 17.51
CA GLY A 269 -2.03 13.34 18.80
C GLY A 269 -1.07 13.93 19.83
N GLY A 270 -1.52 13.97 21.09
CA GLY A 270 -0.81 14.53 22.23
C GLY A 270 0.09 13.50 22.93
N ASP A 271 0.46 13.81 24.18
CA ASP A 271 1.23 12.91 25.06
C ASP A 271 0.33 12.21 26.09
N SER A 272 0.85 11.19 26.77
CA SER A 272 0.10 10.38 27.75
C SER A 272 -0.35 11.14 29.02
N ALA A 273 0.08 12.38 29.21
CA ALA A 273 -0.43 13.26 30.27
C ALA A 273 -1.41 14.33 29.74
N ASN A 274 -1.47 14.54 28.42
CA ASN A 274 -2.27 15.54 27.72
C ASN A 274 -2.76 14.96 26.36
N PRO A 275 -3.64 13.92 26.37
CA PRO A 275 -4.17 13.35 25.14
C PRO A 275 -4.98 14.39 24.35
N THR A 276 -4.94 14.33 23.02
CA THR A 276 -5.75 15.20 22.15
C THR A 276 -7.19 14.69 22.10
N PRO A 277 -8.21 15.49 22.47
CA PRO A 277 -9.61 15.08 22.31
C PRO A 277 -9.93 14.81 20.83
N VAL A 278 -10.58 13.68 20.55
CA VAL A 278 -10.95 13.23 19.21
C VAL A 278 -12.44 12.95 19.13
N GLU A 279 -13.08 13.28 18.00
CA GLU A 279 -14.49 12.98 17.73
C GLU A 279 -14.62 11.76 16.79
N ALA A 280 -15.84 11.23 16.65
CA ALA A 280 -16.09 10.13 15.72
C ALA A 280 -15.92 10.62 14.28
N GLY A 281 -15.21 9.84 13.45
CA GLY A 281 -14.74 10.29 12.15
C GLY A 281 -13.44 9.61 11.74
N LEU A 282 -12.74 10.25 10.80
CA LEU A 282 -11.49 9.76 10.23
C LEU A 282 -10.44 10.87 10.24
N TRP A 283 -9.29 10.57 10.84
CA TRP A 283 -8.25 11.54 11.19
C TRP A 283 -6.88 11.10 10.68
N VAL A 284 -5.94 12.02 10.47
CA VAL A 284 -4.55 11.69 10.09
C VAL A 284 -3.50 12.40 10.93
N ASP A 285 -2.40 11.68 11.22
CA ASP A 285 -1.22 12.15 11.95
C ASP A 285 -0.01 11.24 11.62
N ALA A 286 1.15 11.47 12.25
CA ALA A 286 2.34 10.64 12.05
C ALA A 286 3.03 10.24 13.38
N VAL A 287 3.45 8.97 13.46
CA VAL A 287 4.13 8.38 14.62
C VAL A 287 5.58 8.01 14.28
N GLY A 288 6.52 8.52 15.05
CA GLY A 288 7.96 8.40 14.81
C GLY A 288 8.67 7.50 15.81
N THR A 289 9.99 7.66 15.88
CA THR A 289 10.85 7.02 16.89
C THR A 289 11.67 8.04 17.69
N LYS A 290 11.26 9.32 17.64
CA LYS A 290 11.80 10.42 18.47
C LYS A 290 10.99 10.53 19.77
N ALA A 291 11.57 11.09 20.84
CA ALA A 291 10.92 11.15 22.15
C ALA A 291 9.64 12.01 22.20
N ASP A 292 9.43 12.86 21.20
CA ASP A 292 8.28 13.74 20.97
C ASP A 292 7.24 13.16 19.99
N THR A 293 7.52 12.04 19.32
CA THR A 293 6.61 11.40 18.34
C THR A 293 6.50 9.87 18.48
N VAL A 294 7.16 9.25 19.46
CA VAL A 294 7.20 7.79 19.69
C VAL A 294 5.84 7.17 20.01
N GLU A 295 4.98 7.95 20.64
CA GLU A 295 3.60 7.64 20.96
C GLU A 295 2.74 8.87 20.62
N ARG A 296 1.52 8.65 20.14
CA ARG A 296 0.50 9.68 19.91
C ARG A 296 -0.75 9.30 20.69
N TRP A 297 -1.19 10.20 21.56
CA TRP A 297 -2.30 9.95 22.48
C TRP A 297 -3.52 10.81 22.16
N PHE A 298 -4.69 10.17 22.15
CA PHE A 298 -5.99 10.78 21.93
C PHE A 298 -6.95 10.36 23.04
N SER A 299 -8.02 11.13 23.27
CA SER A 299 -9.13 10.68 24.12
C SER A 299 -10.48 10.92 23.48
N TYR A 300 -11.35 9.91 23.58
CA TYR A 300 -12.70 9.91 23.04
C TYR A 300 -13.71 9.89 24.18
N THR A 301 -14.58 10.89 24.24
CA THR A 301 -15.71 10.92 25.19
C THR A 301 -16.91 10.20 24.57
N ARG A 302 -17.43 9.17 25.26
CA ARG A 302 -18.62 8.43 24.82
C ARG A 302 -19.84 9.35 24.72
N THR A 303 -20.63 9.18 23.66
CA THR A 303 -21.92 9.85 23.50
C THR A 303 -23.08 8.97 23.99
N MET A 304 -22.88 7.65 24.09
CA MET A 304 -23.90 6.66 24.41
C MET A 304 -23.46 5.74 25.58
N PRO A 305 -24.20 5.64 26.70
CA PRO A 305 -23.84 4.74 27.79
C PRO A 305 -23.87 3.26 27.37
N GLY A 306 -22.81 2.50 27.72
CA GLY A 306 -22.72 1.07 27.38
C GLY A 306 -22.48 0.77 25.89
N SER A 307 -22.10 1.77 25.11
CA SER A 307 -21.67 1.64 23.72
C SER A 307 -20.36 0.87 23.56
N THR A 308 -19.82 0.80 22.36
CA THR A 308 -18.45 0.33 22.12
C THR A 308 -17.71 1.32 21.23
N VAL A 309 -16.61 1.86 21.75
CA VAL A 309 -15.72 2.75 20.99
C VAL A 309 -14.78 1.86 20.19
N ARG A 310 -15.01 1.82 18.87
CA ARG A 310 -14.15 1.15 17.92
C ARG A 310 -13.13 2.12 17.36
N VAL A 311 -11.88 1.67 17.33
CA VAL A 311 -10.77 2.43 16.79
C VAL A 311 -10.06 1.57 15.77
N GLY A 312 -9.93 2.11 14.56
CA GLY A 312 -9.20 1.53 13.44
C GLY A 312 -7.94 2.34 13.16
N LEU A 313 -6.83 1.65 12.92
CA LEU A 313 -5.56 2.25 12.53
C LEU A 313 -5.14 1.69 11.18
N ALA A 314 -4.78 2.56 10.25
CA ALA A 314 -4.12 2.16 9.00
C ALA A 314 -2.91 3.04 8.70
N SER A 315 -1.79 2.42 8.33
CA SER A 315 -0.52 3.10 8.08
C SER A 315 0.26 2.43 6.94
N LEU A 316 1.04 3.22 6.21
CA LEU A 316 2.03 2.73 5.25
C LEU A 316 3.32 2.24 5.94
N GLY A 317 3.47 2.49 7.24
CA GLY A 317 4.75 2.44 7.94
C GLY A 317 5.70 3.57 7.51
N GLY A 318 6.91 3.56 8.08
CA GLY A 318 8.04 4.35 7.60
C GLY A 318 8.90 3.54 6.61
N ASP A 319 10.22 3.77 6.67
CA ASP A 319 11.24 3.24 5.74
C ASP A 319 11.00 1.77 5.33
N PRO A 320 10.66 1.49 4.06
CA PRO A 320 10.36 0.13 3.59
C PRO A 320 11.59 -0.80 3.57
N LYS A 321 12.80 -0.30 3.85
CA LYS A 321 14.04 -1.08 3.91
C LYS A 321 14.39 -1.56 5.32
N GLU A 322 13.58 -1.21 6.33
CA GLU A 322 13.70 -1.67 7.73
C GLU A 322 12.46 -2.52 8.11
N TRP A 323 12.46 -3.15 9.29
CA TRP A 323 11.22 -3.68 9.88
C TRP A 323 10.39 -2.54 10.48
N ASP A 324 9.07 -2.64 10.39
CA ASP A 324 8.17 -1.70 11.06
C ASP A 324 7.04 -2.40 11.82
N THR A 325 6.51 -1.70 12.81
CA THR A 325 5.40 -2.16 13.65
C THR A 325 4.67 -0.96 14.20
N VAL A 326 3.43 -0.75 13.77
CA VAL A 326 2.52 0.21 14.40
C VAL A 326 1.61 -0.55 15.36
N GLN A 327 1.41 -0.01 16.55
CA GLN A 327 0.58 -0.60 17.60
C GLN A 327 -0.52 0.38 17.99
N LEU A 328 -1.74 -0.12 18.08
CA LEU A 328 -2.93 0.56 18.56
C LEU A 328 -3.31 -0.03 19.93
N GLU A 329 -3.59 0.81 20.91
CA GLU A 329 -4.05 0.37 22.24
C GLU A 329 -5.12 1.32 22.79
N ALA A 330 -6.16 0.74 23.40
CA ALA A 330 -7.24 1.46 24.08
C ALA A 330 -7.26 1.14 25.58
N SER A 331 -7.54 2.16 26.41
CA SER A 331 -7.58 2.03 27.88
C SER A 331 -8.56 3.03 28.52
N THR A 332 -8.88 2.83 29.80
CA THR A 332 -9.62 3.82 30.61
C THR A 332 -8.66 4.88 31.17
N PRO A 333 -9.14 6.08 31.56
CA PRO A 333 -8.36 7.05 32.33
C PRO A 333 -7.86 6.58 33.70
N LEU A 334 -8.30 5.40 34.18
CA LEU A 334 -7.79 4.76 35.39
C LEU A 334 -6.62 3.79 35.11
N GLY A 335 -6.37 3.46 33.83
CA GLY A 335 -5.32 2.56 33.39
C GLY A 335 -5.78 1.11 33.17
N ASP A 336 -7.09 0.87 33.05
CA ASP A 336 -7.64 -0.45 32.73
C ASP A 336 -7.52 -0.69 31.21
N PHE A 337 -7.12 -1.89 30.80
CA PHE A 337 -6.76 -2.21 29.42
C PHE A 337 -7.96 -2.71 28.62
N CYS A 338 -8.34 -1.99 27.57
CA CYS A 338 -9.54 -2.26 26.78
C CYS A 338 -9.27 -2.96 25.43
N GLY A 339 -8.01 -3.20 25.10
CA GLY A 339 -7.58 -3.95 23.91
C GLY A 339 -6.36 -3.33 23.24
N SER A 340 -5.58 -4.15 22.53
CA SER A 340 -4.48 -3.71 21.68
C SER A 340 -4.34 -4.61 20.47
N ASP A 341 -3.94 -4.04 19.34
CA ASP A 341 -3.64 -4.75 18.09
C ASP A 341 -2.46 -4.07 17.38
N SER A 342 -1.81 -4.74 16.42
CA SER A 342 -0.60 -4.22 15.77
C SER A 342 -0.37 -4.74 14.35
N GLY A 343 -0.22 -3.82 13.40
CA GLY A 343 0.27 -4.13 12.07
C GLY A 343 1.79 -4.25 12.03
N PHE A 344 2.31 -5.32 11.41
CA PHE A 344 3.75 -5.56 11.22
C PHE A 344 4.08 -5.73 9.73
N LYS A 345 5.19 -5.13 9.25
CA LYS A 345 5.75 -5.39 7.91
C LYS A 345 7.22 -5.80 7.95
N ASN A 346 7.60 -6.68 7.02
CA ASN A 346 8.98 -7.10 6.81
C ASN A 346 9.78 -6.07 5.99
N ILE A 347 11.11 -6.20 6.02
CA ILE A 347 12.03 -5.48 5.13
C ILE A 347 11.65 -5.78 3.67
N ASN A 348 11.63 -4.74 2.84
CA ASN A 348 11.20 -4.73 1.44
C ASN A 348 9.70 -5.04 1.21
N SER A 349 8.88 -5.12 2.25
CA SER A 349 7.48 -5.54 2.08
C SER A 349 6.55 -4.40 1.71
N ALA A 350 5.64 -4.68 0.77
CA ALA A 350 4.60 -3.77 0.29
C ALA A 350 3.24 -3.98 1.01
N GLU A 351 3.25 -4.59 2.20
CA GLU A 351 2.05 -4.78 3.01
C GLU A 351 1.63 -3.49 3.72
N LEU A 352 0.34 -3.17 3.64
CA LEU A 352 -0.28 -2.13 4.46
C LEU A 352 -0.33 -2.59 5.93
N LEU A 353 -0.09 -1.66 6.85
CA LEU A 353 -0.25 -1.91 8.27
C LEU A 353 -1.68 -1.55 8.68
N GLY A 354 -2.35 -2.47 9.37
CA GLY A 354 -3.71 -2.31 9.88
C GLY A 354 -3.84 -2.84 11.30
N ALA A 355 -4.70 -2.23 12.12
CA ALA A 355 -5.04 -2.71 13.47
C ALA A 355 -6.45 -2.24 13.91
N GLU A 356 -7.19 -3.06 14.66
CA GLU A 356 -8.52 -2.70 15.22
C GLU A 356 -8.61 -3.01 16.73
N VAL A 357 -9.21 -2.09 17.50
CA VAL A 357 -9.63 -2.32 18.90
C VAL A 357 -11.07 -1.87 19.12
N ALA A 358 -11.80 -2.52 20.03
CA ALA A 358 -13.20 -2.21 20.35
C ALA A 358 -13.43 -2.16 21.87
N ALA A 359 -13.27 -0.97 22.45
CA ALA A 359 -13.37 -0.76 23.90
C ALA A 359 -14.82 -0.94 24.40
N GLY A 360 -15.05 -2.03 25.13
CA GLY A 360 -16.38 -2.48 25.60
C GLY A 360 -16.95 -3.69 24.84
N ALA A 361 -16.26 -4.22 23.83
CA ALA A 361 -16.74 -5.39 23.06
C ALA A 361 -16.63 -6.74 23.81
N SER A 362 -15.64 -6.88 24.68
CA SER A 362 -15.20 -8.14 25.31
C SER A 362 -15.94 -8.53 26.60
N GLY A 363 -16.98 -7.77 26.98
CA GLY A 363 -17.68 -7.97 28.26
C GLY A 363 -16.94 -7.45 29.50
N ASP A 364 -15.87 -6.66 29.31
CA ASP A 364 -15.20 -5.93 30.39
C ASP A 364 -16.07 -4.74 30.85
N GLU A 365 -16.55 -4.77 32.10
CA GLU A 365 -17.49 -3.78 32.63
C GLU A 365 -16.86 -2.39 32.78
N ASP A 366 -15.59 -2.29 33.18
CA ASP A 366 -14.90 -1.01 33.38
C ASP A 366 -14.67 -0.32 32.03
N CYS A 367 -14.20 -1.07 31.02
CA CYS A 367 -14.04 -0.58 29.65
C CYS A 367 -15.37 -0.25 28.97
N ALA A 368 -16.45 -1.00 29.23
CA ALA A 368 -17.77 -0.73 28.64
C ALA A 368 -18.51 0.46 29.29
N THR A 369 -18.19 0.80 30.54
CA THR A 369 -18.90 1.85 31.31
C THR A 369 -18.10 3.14 31.53
N SER A 370 -16.80 3.18 31.21
CA SER A 370 -16.01 4.42 31.29
C SER A 370 -16.50 5.48 30.29
N ASP A 371 -16.80 6.70 30.79
CA ASP A 371 -17.26 7.84 29.99
C ASP A 371 -16.21 8.32 28.95
N GLU A 372 -14.94 8.02 29.17
CA GLU A 372 -13.82 8.40 28.30
C GLU A 372 -12.95 7.17 27.98
N VAL A 373 -12.51 7.05 26.73
CA VAL A 373 -11.57 6.02 26.27
C VAL A 373 -10.29 6.71 25.80
N LEU A 374 -9.17 6.37 26.42
CA LEU A 374 -7.84 6.79 25.98
C LEU A 374 -7.36 5.86 24.86
N ILE A 375 -6.79 6.47 23.82
CA ILE A 375 -6.30 5.79 22.61
C ILE A 375 -4.82 6.15 22.47
N SER A 376 -3.95 5.16 22.29
CA SER A 376 -2.55 5.38 21.94
C SER A 376 -2.19 4.69 20.63
N VAL A 377 -1.40 5.40 19.81
CA VAL A 377 -0.75 4.88 18.60
C VAL A 377 0.75 5.00 18.79
N SER A 378 1.49 3.90 18.66
CA SER A 378 2.94 3.85 18.91
C SER A 378 3.69 3.02 17.87
N ARG A 379 5.02 3.13 17.85
CA ARG A 379 5.90 2.22 17.08
C ARG A 379 6.82 1.43 18.00
N SER A 380 6.95 0.12 17.74
CA SER A 380 7.72 -0.75 18.61
C SER A 380 9.22 -0.47 18.52
N LEU A 381 9.78 0.17 19.55
CA LEU A 381 11.23 0.45 19.70
C LEU A 381 12.14 -0.79 19.63
N SER A 382 11.57 -1.99 19.62
CA SER A 382 12.23 -3.27 19.38
C SER A 382 12.75 -3.41 17.94
N ASN A 383 12.02 -2.83 16.98
CA ASN A 383 12.23 -2.94 15.54
C ASN A 383 12.64 -1.55 15.02
N LEU A 384 13.76 -1.45 14.30
CA LEU A 384 14.46 -0.18 14.05
C LEU A 384 13.89 0.62 12.85
N GLY A 385 12.56 0.72 12.77
CA GLY A 385 11.86 1.57 11.81
C GLY A 385 12.31 3.03 11.94
N ARG A 386 12.82 3.60 10.85
CA ARG A 386 13.31 4.99 10.80
C ARG A 386 12.22 5.94 10.31
N GLY A 387 12.51 7.23 10.46
CA GLY A 387 11.60 8.30 10.08
C GLY A 387 10.31 8.31 10.90
N GLU A 388 9.27 8.90 10.33
CA GLU A 388 7.90 8.84 10.81
C GLU A 388 7.07 7.92 9.91
N ALA A 389 6.11 7.22 10.50
CA ALA A 389 5.09 6.47 9.78
C ALA A 389 3.80 7.31 9.81
N PRO A 390 3.28 7.76 8.66
CA PRO A 390 1.99 8.44 8.62
C PRO A 390 0.88 7.39 8.85
N PHE A 391 -0.18 7.80 9.54
CA PHE A 391 -1.31 6.93 9.83
C PHE A 391 -2.64 7.66 9.75
N SER A 392 -3.68 6.88 9.45
CA SER A 392 -5.09 7.28 9.58
C SER A 392 -5.71 6.58 10.78
N LEU A 393 -6.50 7.31 11.55
CA LEU A 393 -7.19 6.87 12.76
C LEU A 393 -8.70 7.04 12.57
N GLN A 394 -9.41 5.92 12.50
CA GLN A 394 -10.85 5.86 12.33
C GLN A 394 -11.51 5.62 13.68
N VAL A 395 -12.38 6.51 14.14
CA VAL A 395 -13.06 6.41 15.44
C VAL A 395 -14.56 6.32 15.22
N VAL A 396 -15.17 5.26 15.76
CA VAL A 396 -16.60 4.94 15.57
C VAL A 396 -17.22 4.52 16.90
N GLU A 397 -18.40 5.04 17.23
CA GLU A 397 -19.16 4.59 18.41
C GLU A 397 -20.32 3.69 17.98
N GLU A 398 -20.28 2.43 18.40
CA GLU A 398 -21.31 1.41 18.16
C GLU A 398 -22.29 1.37 19.34
N PRO A 399 -23.61 1.55 19.14
CA PRO A 399 -24.60 1.40 20.21
C PRO A 399 -24.66 -0.04 20.76
N PRO A 400 -25.13 -0.25 22.01
CA PRO A 400 -25.44 -1.61 22.48
C PRO A 400 -26.60 -2.22 21.67
N ALA A 401 -26.57 -3.54 21.47
CA ALA A 401 -27.64 -4.28 20.80
C ALA A 401 -28.79 -4.60 21.77
N ASP A 402 -30.02 -4.41 21.33
CA ASP A 402 -31.22 -4.42 22.17
C ASP A 402 -31.98 -5.75 22.02
N GLY A 403 -31.94 -6.60 23.05
CA GLY A 403 -32.79 -7.80 23.22
C GLY A 403 -32.76 -8.89 22.13
N THR A 404 -31.96 -8.73 21.08
CA THR A 404 -32.03 -9.51 19.83
C THR A 404 -31.36 -10.88 19.96
N THR A 405 -32.00 -11.93 19.43
CA THR A 405 -31.37 -13.27 19.34
C THR A 405 -30.39 -13.29 18.16
N LEU A 406 -29.14 -12.89 18.40
CA LEU A 406 -28.09 -12.81 17.37
C LEU A 406 -27.39 -14.17 17.16
N PRO A 407 -26.88 -14.46 15.93
CA PRO A 407 -26.11 -15.68 15.67
C PRO A 407 -24.87 -15.79 16.57
N GLU A 408 -24.55 -16.99 17.07
CA GLU A 408 -23.31 -17.23 17.84
C GLU A 408 -22.05 -16.85 17.03
N ALA A 409 -21.00 -16.40 17.72
CA ALA A 409 -19.73 -16.04 17.08
C ALA A 409 -19.17 -17.18 16.22
N ASP A 410 -18.55 -16.87 15.08
CA ASP A 410 -17.93 -17.88 14.21
C ASP A 410 -16.68 -18.47 14.90
N THR A 411 -16.47 -19.78 14.78
CA THR A 411 -15.36 -20.45 15.46
C THR A 411 -14.11 -20.40 14.59
N TRP A 412 -13.13 -19.57 14.98
CA TRP A 412 -11.90 -19.34 14.22
C TRP A 412 -11.03 -20.59 13.94
N ASP A 413 -11.21 -21.67 14.70
CA ASP A 413 -10.44 -22.91 14.51
C ASP A 413 -10.87 -23.68 13.25
N GLY A 414 -10.00 -23.73 12.25
CA GLY A 414 -10.13 -24.61 11.09
C GLY A 414 -11.13 -24.12 10.03
N MET A 415 -10.96 -22.89 9.51
CA MET A 415 -11.70 -22.43 8.33
C MET A 415 -11.59 -23.45 7.18
N VAL A 416 -12.62 -23.55 6.35
CA VAL A 416 -12.55 -24.23 5.05
C VAL A 416 -12.83 -23.20 3.97
N LEU A 417 -11.92 -23.06 3.01
CA LEU A 417 -12.16 -22.23 1.83
C LEU A 417 -13.28 -22.84 0.99
N ASP A 418 -14.38 -22.11 0.87
CA ASP A 418 -15.37 -22.26 -0.18
C ASP A 418 -14.91 -21.41 -1.38
N PRO A 419 -14.29 -22.01 -2.42
CA PRO A 419 -13.59 -21.25 -3.45
C PRO A 419 -14.55 -20.49 -4.37
N PRO A 420 -14.25 -19.24 -4.78
CA PRO A 420 -15.05 -18.53 -5.78
C PRO A 420 -15.36 -19.37 -7.03
N ASP A 421 -16.63 -19.39 -7.45
CA ASP A 421 -17.09 -20.07 -8.67
C ASP A 421 -17.69 -19.01 -9.62
N VAL A 422 -16.78 -18.30 -10.30
CA VAL A 422 -17.08 -17.15 -11.16
C VAL A 422 -16.71 -17.46 -12.62
N PRO A 423 -17.64 -18.06 -13.39
CA PRO A 423 -17.43 -18.36 -14.80
C PRO A 423 -17.41 -17.07 -15.64
N GLY A 424 -16.40 -16.93 -16.49
CA GLY A 424 -16.27 -15.78 -17.39
C GLY A 424 -14.85 -15.48 -17.83
N GLN A 425 -14.74 -14.59 -18.82
CA GLN A 425 -13.51 -13.85 -19.11
C GLN A 425 -13.37 -12.75 -18.04
N PRO A 426 -12.18 -12.53 -17.46
CA PRO A 426 -12.01 -11.49 -16.45
C PRO A 426 -12.14 -10.09 -17.06
N ALA A 427 -12.67 -9.14 -16.29
CA ALA A 427 -12.66 -7.73 -16.63
C ALA A 427 -11.33 -7.07 -16.19
N PRO A 428 -10.81 -6.06 -16.92
CA PRO A 428 -9.62 -5.33 -16.51
C PRO A 428 -9.86 -4.58 -15.19
N VAL A 429 -8.83 -4.51 -14.33
CA VAL A 429 -8.89 -3.80 -13.04
C VAL A 429 -7.51 -3.27 -12.65
N SER A 430 -7.51 -2.08 -12.04
CA SER A 430 -6.35 -1.50 -11.34
C SER A 430 -6.70 -1.33 -9.86
N GLY A 431 -5.84 -1.76 -8.95
CA GLY A 431 -6.02 -1.53 -7.51
C GLY A 431 -5.58 -0.14 -7.06
N GLY A 432 -6.10 0.29 -5.92
CA GLY A 432 -5.58 1.44 -5.18
C GLY A 432 -4.27 1.09 -4.46
N ASP A 433 -3.42 2.07 -4.22
CA ASP A 433 -2.20 1.93 -3.41
C ASP A 433 -2.47 1.91 -1.88
N SER A 434 -3.65 2.35 -1.43
CA SER A 434 -4.02 2.44 -0.02
C SER A 434 -5.50 2.08 0.21
N PHE A 435 -5.93 2.06 1.48
CA PHE A 435 -7.35 1.90 1.86
C PHE A 435 -8.25 3.05 1.36
N ALA A 436 -7.69 4.23 1.07
CA ALA A 436 -8.42 5.38 0.56
C ALA A 436 -8.76 5.21 -0.93
N THR A 437 -7.74 4.90 -1.72
CA THR A 437 -7.78 4.80 -3.18
C THR A 437 -8.37 3.47 -3.67
N ALA A 438 -8.64 2.51 -2.77
CA ALA A 438 -9.20 1.19 -3.07
C ALA A 438 -10.56 1.27 -3.80
N PRO A 439 -10.66 0.86 -5.09
CA PRO A 439 -11.93 0.87 -5.81
C PRO A 439 -12.86 -0.24 -5.32
N VAL A 440 -14.16 -0.03 -5.52
CA VAL A 440 -15.20 -1.02 -5.17
C VAL A 440 -15.21 -2.15 -6.20
N LEU A 441 -15.10 -3.40 -5.74
CA LEU A 441 -15.34 -4.59 -6.56
C LEU A 441 -16.59 -5.33 -6.12
N THR A 442 -17.24 -5.95 -7.10
CA THR A 442 -18.35 -6.90 -6.92
C THR A 442 -17.89 -8.33 -7.24
N ASP A 443 -18.78 -9.29 -6.96
CA ASP A 443 -18.70 -10.66 -7.50
C ASP A 443 -18.29 -10.66 -8.98
N GLY A 444 -17.30 -11.50 -9.31
CA GLY A 444 -16.81 -11.64 -10.67
C GLY A 444 -15.38 -12.14 -10.78
N ALA A 445 -14.89 -12.12 -12.02
CA ALA A 445 -13.51 -12.38 -12.36
C ALA A 445 -12.86 -11.08 -12.87
N TRP A 446 -11.68 -10.79 -12.37
CA TRP A 446 -10.94 -9.56 -12.61
C TRP A 446 -9.49 -9.87 -13.00
N SER A 447 -8.84 -8.99 -13.75
CA SER A 447 -7.44 -9.16 -14.19
C SER A 447 -6.70 -7.83 -14.27
N GLY A 448 -5.43 -7.84 -13.87
CA GLY A 448 -4.52 -6.70 -13.96
C GLY A 448 -3.07 -7.16 -13.84
N SER A 449 -2.14 -6.22 -13.73
CA SER A 449 -0.73 -6.49 -13.42
C SER A 449 -0.37 -5.97 -12.02
N ILE A 450 0.61 -6.59 -11.37
CA ILE A 450 1.31 -6.02 -10.20
C ILE A 450 2.82 -6.02 -10.45
N VAL A 451 3.57 -5.09 -9.85
CA VAL A 451 5.04 -5.06 -9.90
C VAL A 451 5.68 -5.35 -8.52
N PRO A 452 6.93 -5.85 -8.46
CA PRO A 452 7.65 -6.02 -7.19
C PRO A 452 7.81 -4.68 -6.45
N GLY A 453 7.22 -4.57 -5.27
CA GLY A 453 7.15 -3.35 -4.46
C GLY A 453 5.79 -2.64 -4.50
N GLU A 454 4.84 -3.08 -5.34
CA GLU A 454 3.50 -2.50 -5.41
C GLU A 454 2.52 -3.16 -4.43
N THR A 455 1.59 -2.33 -3.94
CA THR A 455 0.38 -2.70 -3.20
C THR A 455 -0.83 -2.46 -4.10
N GLN A 456 -1.80 -3.37 -4.09
CA GLN A 456 -3.11 -3.20 -4.72
C GLN A 456 -4.24 -3.56 -3.75
N ALA A 457 -4.89 -2.53 -3.22
CA ALA A 457 -6.07 -2.61 -2.38
C ALA A 457 -7.35 -2.49 -3.23
N PHE A 458 -8.35 -3.30 -2.87
CA PHE A 458 -9.71 -3.29 -3.41
C PHE A 458 -10.68 -3.35 -2.23
N ARG A 459 -11.86 -2.76 -2.34
CA ARG A 459 -12.90 -2.87 -1.29
C ARG A 459 -14.15 -3.57 -1.79
N VAL A 460 -14.74 -4.41 -0.95
CA VAL A 460 -15.94 -5.20 -1.25
C VAL A 460 -16.96 -4.98 -0.15
N GLU A 461 -18.22 -4.76 -0.52
CA GLU A 461 -19.32 -4.65 0.42
C GLU A 461 -19.73 -6.04 0.92
N VAL A 462 -19.79 -6.23 2.25
CA VAL A 462 -20.19 -7.49 2.89
C VAL A 462 -21.16 -7.18 4.03
N ALA A 463 -22.36 -7.74 3.98
CA ALA A 463 -23.39 -7.57 5.00
C ALA A 463 -23.32 -8.64 6.11
N TYR A 464 -24.10 -8.46 7.18
CA TYR A 464 -24.25 -9.49 8.20
C TYR A 464 -24.80 -10.81 7.60
N GLY A 465 -24.32 -11.96 8.09
CA GLY A 465 -24.67 -13.28 7.57
C GLY A 465 -23.88 -13.71 6.32
N GLN A 466 -23.00 -12.84 5.80
CA GLN A 466 -22.23 -13.10 4.59
C GLN A 466 -20.75 -13.44 4.84
N LYS A 467 -20.08 -14.01 3.83
CA LYS A 467 -18.64 -14.29 3.76
C LYS A 467 -18.08 -13.78 2.45
N LEU A 468 -16.97 -13.04 2.50
CA LEU A 468 -16.16 -12.74 1.31
C LEU A 468 -15.19 -13.90 1.08
N SER A 469 -15.14 -14.42 -0.15
CA SER A 469 -14.13 -15.38 -0.63
C SER A 469 -13.38 -14.81 -1.84
N ALA A 470 -12.06 -14.99 -1.87
CA ALA A 470 -11.20 -14.48 -2.94
C ALA A 470 -10.09 -15.47 -3.31
N ARG A 471 -9.74 -15.53 -4.60
CA ARG A 471 -8.63 -16.33 -5.11
C ARG A 471 -7.90 -15.58 -6.21
N LEU A 472 -6.66 -15.17 -5.91
CA LEU A 472 -5.75 -14.58 -6.89
C LEU A 472 -4.85 -15.67 -7.47
N ARG A 473 -4.72 -15.70 -8.81
CA ARG A 473 -3.88 -16.64 -9.56
C ARG A 473 -2.92 -15.88 -10.46
N THR A 474 -1.63 -16.13 -10.31
CA THR A 474 -0.64 -15.72 -11.32
C THR A 474 -0.52 -16.84 -12.37
N PRO A 475 -0.48 -16.52 -13.68
CA PRO A 475 -0.23 -17.52 -14.71
C PRO A 475 1.22 -18.03 -14.57
N ALA A 476 1.46 -19.26 -15.01
CA ALA A 476 2.82 -19.82 -14.97
C ALA A 476 3.75 -18.97 -15.86
N ALA A 477 4.70 -18.27 -15.24
CA ALA A 477 5.55 -17.25 -15.87
C ALA A 477 6.11 -17.69 -17.23
N SER A 478 6.21 -16.77 -18.20
CA SER A 478 6.87 -17.04 -19.49
C SER A 478 8.36 -17.35 -19.28
N PRO A 479 9.09 -17.97 -20.24
CA PRO A 479 10.53 -18.17 -20.12
C PRO A 479 11.30 -16.86 -19.86
N ALA A 480 10.90 -15.76 -20.52
CA ALA A 480 11.47 -14.42 -20.32
C ALA A 480 11.12 -13.81 -18.95
N LEU A 481 9.93 -14.08 -18.40
CA LEU A 481 9.57 -13.66 -17.05
C LEU A 481 10.27 -14.52 -15.98
N ARG A 482 10.48 -15.83 -16.21
CA ARG A 482 11.30 -16.68 -15.33
C ARG A 482 12.75 -16.22 -15.25
N GLU A 483 13.33 -15.72 -16.34
CA GLU A 483 14.67 -15.12 -16.33
C GLU A 483 14.71 -13.80 -15.51
N GLN A 484 13.66 -12.98 -15.61
CA GLN A 484 13.51 -11.74 -14.84
C GLN A 484 13.27 -11.99 -13.35
N ILE A 485 12.46 -12.98 -12.98
CA ILE A 485 12.19 -13.42 -11.59
C ILE A 485 13.44 -14.11 -11.00
N GLY A 486 13.98 -15.12 -11.68
CA GLY A 486 15.05 -15.96 -11.18
C GLY A 486 14.62 -16.94 -10.08
N PHE A 487 15.58 -17.42 -9.27
CA PHE A 487 15.37 -18.52 -8.33
C PHE A 487 14.63 -18.14 -7.02
N GLN A 488 14.49 -16.85 -6.73
CA GLN A 488 13.79 -16.32 -5.57
C GLN A 488 13.01 -15.10 -6.06
N GLY A 489 11.78 -15.29 -6.49
CA GLY A 489 10.91 -14.18 -6.87
C GLY A 489 10.52 -13.32 -5.67
N PRO A 490 9.86 -12.17 -5.89
CA PRO A 490 9.14 -11.47 -4.85
C PRO A 490 8.21 -12.45 -4.14
N PHE A 491 8.20 -12.38 -2.82
CA PHE A 491 7.13 -12.96 -2.03
C PHE A 491 5.89 -12.07 -2.18
N GLY A 492 4.70 -12.63 -2.01
CA GLY A 492 3.48 -11.85 -2.05
C GLY A 492 2.45 -12.37 -1.06
N SER A 493 1.50 -11.51 -0.74
CA SER A 493 0.43 -11.80 0.21
C SER A 493 -0.89 -11.24 -0.26
N MET A 494 -1.97 -11.87 0.21
CA MET A 494 -3.35 -11.48 -0.02
C MET A 494 -4.07 -11.55 1.33
N LYS A 495 -4.31 -10.37 1.89
CA LYS A 495 -4.92 -10.15 3.20
C LYS A 495 -6.33 -9.58 3.02
N ILE A 496 -7.18 -9.75 4.03
CA ILE A 496 -8.45 -9.04 4.14
C ILE A 496 -8.41 -8.22 5.43
N TYR A 497 -8.80 -6.95 5.34
CA TYR A 497 -8.93 -6.06 6.50
C TYR A 497 -10.40 -5.68 6.71
N SER A 498 -10.76 -5.41 7.96
CA SER A 498 -12.13 -5.05 8.39
C SER A 498 -12.57 -3.67 7.88
N PRO A 499 -13.86 -3.29 8.05
CA PRO A 499 -14.33 -1.91 7.87
C PRO A 499 -13.65 -0.88 8.78
N MET A 500 -12.98 -1.32 9.85
CA MET A 500 -12.10 -0.51 10.73
C MET A 500 -10.61 -0.71 10.40
N ARG A 501 -10.27 -1.31 9.24
CA ARG A 501 -8.91 -1.51 8.73
C ARG A 501 -7.99 -2.40 9.60
N GLY A 502 -8.53 -3.21 10.51
CA GLY A 502 -7.78 -4.26 11.22
C GLY A 502 -7.57 -5.52 10.36
N GLU A 503 -6.40 -6.15 10.42
CA GLU A 503 -6.12 -7.38 9.63
C GLU A 503 -6.95 -8.57 10.15
N ILE A 504 -7.67 -9.26 9.27
CA ILE A 504 -8.45 -10.45 9.64
C ILE A 504 -7.54 -11.67 9.57
N PRO A 505 -7.24 -12.36 10.68
CA PRO A 505 -6.37 -13.53 10.66
C PRO A 505 -7.10 -14.71 10.01
N MET A 506 -6.63 -15.18 8.85
CA MET A 506 -7.26 -16.27 8.10
C MET A 506 -6.35 -17.51 8.08
N THR A 507 -6.80 -18.63 8.68
CA THR A 507 -6.08 -19.91 8.63
C THR A 507 -7.06 -21.09 8.49
N GLY A 508 -6.72 -22.08 7.67
CA GLY A 508 -7.63 -23.19 7.39
C GLY A 508 -7.28 -24.06 6.20
N GLU A 509 -8.14 -25.01 5.86
CA GLU A 509 -8.02 -25.83 4.66
C GLU A 509 -8.31 -24.99 3.41
N GLY A 510 -7.41 -25.06 2.43
CA GLY A 510 -7.52 -24.31 1.17
C GLY A 510 -7.13 -22.82 1.24
N ILE A 511 -7.06 -22.23 2.43
CA ILE A 511 -6.58 -20.85 2.65
C ILE A 511 -5.07 -20.75 2.41
N ARG A 512 -4.64 -19.72 1.68
CA ARG A 512 -3.24 -19.42 1.34
C ARG A 512 -3.05 -17.91 1.24
N THR A 513 -2.84 -17.26 2.37
CA THR A 513 -2.69 -15.80 2.44
C THR A 513 -1.35 -15.29 1.93
N SER A 514 -0.34 -16.15 1.73
CA SER A 514 0.97 -15.71 1.25
C SER A 514 1.81 -16.82 0.59
N GLY A 515 2.84 -16.38 -0.14
CA GLY A 515 3.77 -17.20 -0.91
C GLY A 515 4.06 -16.59 -2.27
N PHE A 516 5.20 -16.92 -2.89
CA PHE A 516 5.41 -16.98 -4.35
C PHE A 516 6.84 -17.44 -4.68
N ALA A 517 7.00 -18.13 -5.81
CA ALA A 517 8.15 -18.04 -6.70
C ALA A 517 7.83 -18.81 -8.00
N ALA A 518 7.43 -18.11 -9.07
CA ALA A 518 6.76 -18.66 -10.26
C ALA A 518 7.62 -19.59 -11.16
N GLN A 519 8.11 -20.71 -10.62
CA GLN A 519 9.12 -21.56 -11.23
C GLN A 519 8.58 -22.85 -11.86
N SER A 520 7.40 -23.36 -11.47
CA SER A 520 6.88 -24.64 -11.98
C SER A 520 5.37 -24.76 -12.17
N SER A 521 4.54 -24.03 -11.43
CA SER A 521 3.07 -24.12 -11.45
C SER A 521 2.44 -22.73 -11.57
N ALA A 522 1.14 -22.69 -11.91
CA ALA A 522 0.31 -21.53 -11.59
C ALA A 522 0.00 -21.60 -10.09
N ASP A 523 0.68 -20.75 -9.32
CA ASP A 523 0.44 -20.65 -7.88
C ASP A 523 -0.76 -19.74 -7.64
N PHE A 524 -1.44 -19.95 -6.50
CA PHE A 524 -2.60 -19.17 -6.12
C PHE A 524 -2.53 -18.77 -4.65
N LEU A 525 -2.96 -17.55 -4.39
CA LEU A 525 -3.33 -17.07 -3.07
C LEU A 525 -4.85 -17.24 -2.91
N SER A 526 -5.30 -17.46 -1.68
CA SER A 526 -6.71 -17.64 -1.35
C SER A 526 -7.01 -17.12 0.05
N ALA A 527 -8.05 -16.30 0.13
CA ALA A 527 -8.51 -15.61 1.32
C ALA A 527 -10.02 -15.82 1.51
N GLN A 528 -10.48 -15.82 2.76
CA GLN A 528 -11.89 -15.90 3.09
C GLN A 528 -12.14 -15.35 4.50
N THR A 529 -13.16 -14.51 4.67
CA THR A 529 -13.57 -14.05 6.01
C THR A 529 -14.28 -15.16 6.79
N PRO A 530 -14.36 -15.04 8.13
CA PRO A 530 -15.47 -15.61 8.89
C PRO A 530 -16.83 -15.12 8.35
N GLU A 531 -17.93 -15.70 8.83
CA GLU A 531 -19.25 -15.08 8.65
C GLU A 531 -19.31 -13.75 9.38
N VAL A 532 -19.71 -12.68 8.70
CA VAL A 532 -19.87 -11.37 9.35
C VAL A 532 -21.05 -11.47 10.33
N ARG A 533 -20.76 -11.45 11.62
CA ARG A 533 -21.75 -11.62 12.71
C ARG A 533 -21.41 -10.69 13.86
N TRP A 534 -22.40 -10.01 14.42
CA TRP A 534 -22.19 -9.05 15.52
C TRP A 534 -21.40 -9.67 16.69
N ASN A 535 -21.79 -10.87 17.16
CA ASN A 535 -21.13 -11.57 18.27
C ASN A 535 -19.65 -11.93 18.02
N ASN A 536 -19.14 -11.87 16.79
CA ASN A 536 -17.71 -12.05 16.52
C ASN A 536 -16.80 -11.07 17.27
N ARG A 537 -17.38 -9.95 17.77
CA ARG A 537 -16.75 -8.94 18.63
C ARG A 537 -16.15 -9.51 19.93
N GLU A 538 -16.64 -10.66 20.40
CA GLU A 538 -16.14 -11.33 21.61
C GLU A 538 -14.79 -12.03 21.42
N GLY A 539 -14.42 -12.35 20.17
CA GLY A 539 -13.21 -13.12 19.85
C GLY A 539 -12.11 -12.25 19.22
N ILE A 540 -10.91 -12.27 19.81
CA ILE A 540 -9.76 -11.50 19.31
C ILE A 540 -9.39 -11.81 17.84
N ASN A 541 -9.59 -13.05 17.38
CA ASN A 541 -9.31 -13.45 15.99
C ASN A 541 -10.52 -13.26 15.05
N THR A 542 -11.66 -12.77 15.55
CA THR A 542 -12.92 -12.62 14.81
C THR A 542 -13.48 -11.21 14.84
N ILE A 543 -12.98 -10.33 15.72
CA ILE A 543 -13.41 -8.93 15.90
C ILE A 543 -13.53 -8.15 14.58
N GLY A 544 -12.56 -8.26 13.67
CA GLY A 544 -12.59 -7.64 12.34
C GLY A 544 -13.66 -8.18 11.38
N SER A 545 -14.48 -9.14 11.82
CA SER A 545 -15.66 -9.65 11.12
C SER A 545 -16.96 -9.43 11.90
N SER A 546 -17.03 -8.37 12.73
CA SER A 546 -18.21 -8.04 13.56
C SER A 546 -19.04 -6.83 13.10
N LEU A 547 -18.60 -6.12 12.05
CA LEU A 547 -19.33 -5.03 11.40
C LEU A 547 -19.57 -5.33 9.91
N PRO A 548 -20.66 -4.83 9.31
CA PRO A 548 -20.87 -4.88 7.87
C PRO A 548 -20.15 -3.72 7.17
N GLY A 549 -20.18 -3.71 5.84
CA GLY A 549 -19.65 -2.62 5.01
C GLY A 549 -18.44 -3.04 4.20
N TYR A 550 -17.48 -2.13 4.01
CA TYR A 550 -16.34 -2.37 3.13
C TYR A 550 -15.23 -3.19 3.81
N TYR A 551 -15.04 -4.41 3.32
CA TYR A 551 -13.88 -5.25 3.61
C TYR A 551 -12.81 -5.02 2.54
N TYR A 552 -11.57 -4.80 2.95
CA TYR A 552 -10.49 -4.44 2.04
C TYR A 552 -9.66 -5.68 1.70
N LEU A 553 -9.76 -6.16 0.47
CA LEU A 553 -8.88 -7.18 -0.07
C LEU A 553 -7.61 -6.49 -0.57
N VAL A 554 -6.49 -6.73 0.12
CA VAL A 554 -5.19 -6.13 -0.21
C VAL A 554 -4.25 -7.21 -0.72
N PHE A 555 -3.75 -6.99 -1.93
CA PHE A 555 -2.73 -7.81 -2.57
C PHE A 555 -1.40 -7.04 -2.57
N ALA A 556 -0.32 -7.65 -2.10
CA ALA A 556 1.00 -7.04 -2.06
C ALA A 556 2.04 -7.94 -2.72
N ALA A 557 2.99 -7.33 -3.43
CA ALA A 557 4.19 -7.98 -3.92
C ALA A 557 5.41 -7.31 -3.27
N ASP A 558 6.18 -8.04 -2.47
CA ASP A 558 7.40 -7.54 -1.85
C ASP A 558 8.42 -7.09 -2.92
N ALA A 559 9.19 -6.04 -2.63
CA ALA A 559 10.18 -5.52 -3.57
C ALA A 559 11.30 -6.54 -3.84
N ASP A 560 11.66 -6.68 -5.11
CA ASP A 560 12.69 -7.63 -5.55
C ASP A 560 14.04 -7.30 -4.89
N TYR A 561 14.67 -8.29 -4.25
CA TYR A 561 15.93 -8.12 -3.52
C TYR A 561 17.14 -7.68 -4.37
N ARG A 562 16.99 -7.57 -5.70
CA ARG A 562 18.00 -6.99 -6.61
C ARG A 562 17.59 -5.63 -7.19
N GLY A 563 16.44 -5.08 -6.79
CA GLY A 563 15.85 -3.85 -7.33
C GLY A 563 15.22 -4.02 -8.70
N ARG A 564 14.85 -5.24 -9.11
CA ARG A 564 14.22 -5.48 -10.43
C ARG A 564 12.71 -5.26 -10.34
N SER A 565 12.18 -4.28 -11.06
CA SER A 565 10.77 -4.24 -11.40
C SER A 565 10.49 -4.93 -12.75
N TYR A 566 9.33 -5.56 -12.85
CA TYR A 566 8.77 -6.24 -14.02
C TYR A 566 7.31 -6.58 -13.72
N GLU A 567 6.47 -6.64 -14.76
CA GLU A 567 5.04 -6.93 -14.54
C GLU A 567 4.75 -8.40 -14.27
N MET A 568 3.84 -8.64 -13.32
CA MET A 568 3.30 -9.94 -12.97
C MET A 568 1.77 -9.89 -13.17
N PRO A 569 1.24 -10.38 -14.30
CA PRO A 569 -0.20 -10.41 -14.52
C PRO A 569 -0.88 -11.36 -13.53
N PHE A 570 -2.11 -11.04 -13.13
CA PHE A 570 -2.93 -11.86 -12.24
C PHE A 570 -4.37 -11.96 -12.75
N ARG A 571 -5.07 -13.03 -12.33
CA ARG A 571 -6.53 -13.11 -12.33
C ARG A 571 -7.02 -13.26 -10.89
N LEU A 572 -7.86 -12.33 -10.46
CA LEU A 572 -8.58 -12.35 -9.19
C LEU A 572 -10.00 -12.87 -9.45
N ASP A 573 -10.33 -14.03 -8.89
CA ASP A 573 -11.72 -14.45 -8.73
C ASP A 573 -12.24 -14.00 -7.36
N LEU A 574 -13.43 -13.40 -7.31
CA LEU A 574 -14.00 -12.81 -6.10
C LEU A 574 -15.49 -13.12 -5.99
N GLN A 575 -15.95 -13.55 -4.80
CA GLN A 575 -17.35 -13.89 -4.55
C GLN A 575 -17.75 -13.72 -3.08
N VAL A 576 -18.79 -12.94 -2.84
CA VAL A 576 -19.52 -12.83 -1.56
C VAL A 576 -20.63 -13.88 -1.53
N ARG A 577 -20.83 -14.54 -0.38
CA ARG A 577 -21.88 -15.57 -0.21
C ARG A 577 -22.63 -15.40 1.11
N GLY A 578 -23.89 -15.82 1.12
CA GLY A 578 -24.79 -15.71 2.26
C GLY A 578 -25.92 -14.72 2.00
N GLU A 579 -27.03 -14.90 2.69
CA GLU A 579 -28.17 -13.97 2.68
C GLU A 579 -28.01 -12.98 3.85
N GLU A 580 -28.34 -11.71 3.62
CA GLU A 580 -28.25 -10.67 4.64
C GLU A 580 -29.13 -11.03 5.84
N SER A 581 -28.50 -11.28 7.00
CA SER A 581 -29.17 -11.85 8.17
C SER A 581 -28.36 -11.67 9.45
N GLY A 582 -29.03 -11.63 10.61
CA GLY A 582 -28.34 -11.56 11.91
C GLY A 582 -27.74 -10.20 12.27
N ALA A 583 -28.22 -9.13 11.65
CA ALA A 583 -27.91 -7.76 12.08
C ALA A 583 -28.51 -7.44 13.47
N PRO A 584 -27.87 -6.58 14.29
CA PRO A 584 -28.43 -6.11 15.55
C PRO A 584 -29.57 -5.10 15.36
N GLU A 585 -30.64 -5.24 16.13
CA GLU A 585 -31.45 -4.07 16.50
C GLU A 585 -30.66 -3.31 17.58
N TYR A 586 -30.34 -2.03 17.34
CA TYR A 586 -29.59 -1.18 18.28
C TYR A 586 -30.53 -0.46 19.26
N ALA A 587 -30.04 -0.24 20.50
CA ALA A 587 -30.81 0.36 21.57
C ALA A 587 -31.41 1.73 21.20
N ASP A 588 -32.66 1.97 21.63
CA ASP A 588 -33.46 3.17 21.32
C ASP A 588 -33.58 3.50 19.81
N GLY A 589 -33.25 2.56 18.91
CA GLY A 589 -33.21 2.79 17.46
C GLY A 589 -32.01 3.61 16.99
N GLN A 590 -30.92 3.63 17.75
CA GLN A 590 -29.67 4.32 17.42
C GLN A 590 -28.94 3.66 16.24
N THR A 591 -27.93 4.36 15.70
CA THR A 591 -27.05 3.87 14.62
C THR A 591 -25.59 4.06 15.01
N LEU A 592 -24.67 3.39 14.31
CA LEU A 592 -23.23 3.67 14.37
C LEU A 592 -22.96 5.18 14.19
N VAL A 593 -22.12 5.75 15.04
CA VAL A 593 -21.65 7.14 14.94
C VAL A 593 -20.28 7.13 14.27
N THR A 594 -20.21 7.53 13.01
CA THR A 594 -19.04 7.34 12.11
C THR A 594 -18.36 8.63 11.66
N GLY A 595 -18.85 9.80 12.08
CA GLY A 595 -18.40 11.11 11.61
C GLY A 595 -18.85 11.45 10.19
N THR A 596 -18.23 12.48 9.59
CA THR A 596 -18.55 12.96 8.23
C THR A 596 -17.84 12.19 7.12
N ASP A 597 -16.67 11.62 7.39
CA ASP A 597 -15.72 11.14 6.38
C ASP A 597 -15.28 9.67 6.61
N GLY A 598 -16.11 8.87 7.30
CA GLY A 598 -15.78 7.51 7.74
C GLY A 598 -16.32 6.40 6.80
N PRO A 599 -15.46 5.54 6.20
CA PRO A 599 -15.87 4.51 5.24
C PRO A 599 -16.36 3.19 5.88
N VAL A 600 -17.02 3.25 7.05
CA VAL A 600 -17.92 2.15 7.47
C VAL A 600 -19.14 2.26 6.57
N GLY A 601 -19.29 1.31 5.64
CA GLY A 601 -20.21 1.42 4.50
C GLY A 601 -21.60 1.93 4.91
N ALA A 602 -22.00 3.07 4.35
CA ALA A 602 -23.33 3.63 4.60
C ALA A 602 -24.39 2.58 4.18
N PRO A 603 -25.30 2.17 5.07
CA PRO A 603 -26.21 1.07 4.79
C PRO A 603 -27.07 1.41 3.57
N PRO A 604 -27.19 0.50 2.58
CA PRO A 604 -27.95 0.77 1.37
C PRO A 604 -29.39 1.11 1.75
N THR A 605 -29.83 2.32 1.39
CA THR A 605 -31.13 2.85 1.82
C THR A 605 -32.24 1.93 1.34
N LEU A 606 -32.94 1.27 2.29
CA LEU A 606 -34.17 0.54 1.98
C LEU A 606 -35.15 1.50 1.30
N ALA A 607 -35.31 1.34 0.01
CA ALA A 607 -36.21 2.15 -0.81
C ALA A 607 -37.64 1.91 -0.31
N GLN A 608 -38.17 2.85 0.48
CA GLN A 608 -39.53 2.76 0.97
C GLN A 608 -40.49 2.86 -0.22
N ASP A 609 -41.33 1.84 -0.35
CA ASP A 609 -42.41 1.77 -1.33
C ASP A 609 -43.46 2.87 -1.04
N THR A 610 -43.21 4.06 -1.59
CA THR A 610 -44.23 5.08 -1.79
C THR A 610 -44.85 4.87 -3.18
N GLY A 611 -45.62 3.80 -3.31
CA GLY A 611 -46.35 3.48 -4.53
C GLY A 611 -47.33 4.59 -4.91
N GLU A 612 -47.02 5.29 -6.00
CA GLU A 612 -47.90 6.29 -6.62
C GLU A 612 -48.21 5.82 -8.05
N GLU A 613 -49.45 5.41 -8.29
CA GLU A 613 -49.89 4.79 -9.55
C GLU A 613 -49.72 5.77 -10.74
N PRO A 614 -49.00 5.39 -11.81
CA PRO A 614 -49.01 6.17 -13.05
C PRO A 614 -50.40 6.06 -13.70
N THR A 615 -51.20 7.12 -13.57
CA THR A 615 -52.53 7.16 -14.18
C THR A 615 -52.44 7.09 -15.71
N ASP A 616 -53.26 6.23 -16.33
CA ASP A 616 -53.43 6.18 -17.80
C ASP A 616 -53.66 7.57 -18.40
N ASP A 617 -52.91 7.91 -19.45
CA ASP A 617 -53.44 8.74 -20.54
C ASP A 617 -53.12 8.09 -21.89
N THR A 618 -54.10 8.09 -22.79
CA THR A 618 -54.16 7.21 -23.95
C THR A 618 -53.76 7.91 -25.24
N GLY A 619 -52.64 7.52 -25.83
CA GLY A 619 -52.10 8.09 -27.08
C GLY A 619 -51.83 7.07 -28.18
N SER A 620 -52.87 6.46 -28.76
CA SER A 620 -52.74 5.43 -29.81
C SER A 620 -52.20 5.99 -31.13
N ALA A 621 -51.17 5.35 -31.70
CA ALA A 621 -50.81 5.44 -33.12
C ALA A 621 -50.40 4.05 -33.64
N ASP A 622 -51.13 3.58 -34.65
CA ASP A 622 -51.07 2.24 -35.22
C ASP A 622 -49.84 2.04 -36.15
N GLY A 623 -49.38 0.79 -36.34
CA GLY A 623 -48.22 0.51 -37.19
C GLY A 623 -47.67 -0.91 -37.08
N THR A 624 -48.22 -1.84 -37.88
CA THR A 624 -47.75 -3.22 -37.99
C THR A 624 -46.49 -3.36 -38.86
N ASP A 625 -45.66 -4.38 -38.61
CA ASP A 625 -45.52 -5.53 -39.50
C ASP A 625 -44.49 -6.56 -38.96
N ASP A 626 -44.87 -7.84 -38.99
CA ASP A 626 -44.01 -9.04 -38.89
C ASP A 626 -44.40 -9.95 -40.08
N PRO A 627 -43.44 -10.57 -40.77
CA PRO A 627 -43.40 -12.03 -40.68
C PRO A 627 -41.99 -12.65 -40.74
N THR A 628 -41.69 -13.48 -39.75
CA THR A 628 -41.15 -14.87 -39.85
C THR A 628 -40.25 -15.25 -41.05
N ASP A 629 -39.09 -15.83 -40.77
CA ASP A 629 -38.85 -17.26 -41.15
C ASP A 629 -37.63 -17.90 -40.48
N GLY A 630 -37.71 -19.22 -40.26
CA GLY A 630 -36.56 -20.12 -40.06
C GLY A 630 -36.25 -20.89 -41.37
N PRO A 631 -35.29 -21.85 -41.40
CA PRO A 631 -35.29 -22.96 -40.45
C PRO A 631 -33.88 -23.50 -40.06
N THR A 632 -33.89 -24.68 -39.43
CA THR A 632 -32.77 -25.55 -38.99
C THR A 632 -31.90 -26.12 -40.12
N ASP A 633 -30.70 -26.61 -39.76
CA ASP A 633 -30.32 -28.00 -40.08
C ASP A 633 -29.29 -28.58 -39.08
N GLU A 634 -29.23 -29.91 -39.00
CA GLU A 634 -28.42 -30.68 -38.03
C GLU A 634 -27.18 -31.38 -38.64
N SER A 635 -26.34 -31.93 -37.76
CA SER A 635 -25.69 -33.27 -37.83
C SER A 635 -24.16 -33.35 -37.96
N GLY A 636 -23.58 -34.34 -37.26
CA GLY A 636 -22.15 -34.66 -37.23
C GLY A 636 -21.74 -35.44 -35.97
N GLN A 637 -21.90 -36.77 -35.98
CA GLN A 637 -21.68 -37.66 -34.81
C GLN A 637 -20.73 -38.84 -35.12
N ALA A 638 -20.32 -39.55 -34.05
CA ALA A 638 -19.42 -40.72 -33.96
C ALA A 638 -17.91 -40.41 -34.21
N ALA A 639 -16.91 -40.83 -33.40
CA ALA A 639 -16.69 -41.92 -32.41
C ALA A 639 -16.19 -43.27 -32.98
N ASP A 640 -15.11 -43.82 -32.38
CA ASP A 640 -14.94 -45.27 -32.10
C ASP A 640 -13.80 -45.54 -31.06
N ASP A 641 -13.72 -46.79 -30.57
CA ASP A 641 -13.02 -47.32 -29.38
C ASP A 641 -11.48 -47.47 -29.39
N GLY A 642 -10.91 -47.79 -28.20
CA GLY A 642 -9.53 -48.26 -28.01
C GLY A 642 -9.20 -48.83 -26.61
N ASP A 643 -9.36 -50.16 -26.41
CA ASP A 643 -9.09 -50.90 -25.16
C ASP A 643 -7.61 -51.30 -24.95
N GLY A 644 -7.20 -51.60 -23.70
CA GLY A 644 -6.15 -52.61 -23.47
C GLY A 644 -5.18 -52.46 -22.28
N GLY A 645 -5.44 -53.20 -21.19
CA GLY A 645 -4.38 -53.88 -20.40
C GLY A 645 -3.76 -53.18 -19.17
N GLY A 646 -3.17 -53.96 -18.26
CA GLY A 646 -2.51 -53.42 -17.06
C GLY A 646 -1.63 -54.41 -16.27
N MET A 647 -0.85 -53.84 -15.32
CA MET A 647 0.06 -54.49 -14.34
C MET A 647 1.28 -55.27 -14.89
N PRO A 648 2.32 -55.58 -14.07
CA PRO A 648 2.52 -55.26 -12.65
C PRO A 648 3.83 -54.50 -12.30
N THR A 649 3.99 -54.24 -11.00
CA THR A 649 5.14 -53.62 -10.32
C THR A 649 6.52 -54.23 -10.60
N ARG A 650 7.58 -53.39 -10.50
CA ARG A 650 8.85 -53.78 -9.86
C ARG A 650 9.47 -52.65 -9.04
N THR A 651 9.85 -53.00 -7.82
CA THR A 651 10.62 -52.17 -6.89
C THR A 651 12.12 -52.24 -7.20
N LEU A 652 12.84 -51.16 -6.92
CA LEU A 652 14.25 -51.22 -6.52
C LEU A 652 14.44 -50.31 -5.31
N ALA A 653 14.86 -50.91 -4.19
CA ALA A 653 15.20 -50.20 -2.97
C ALA A 653 16.72 -50.16 -2.80
N ALA A 654 17.26 -48.98 -2.49
CA ALA A 654 18.62 -48.80 -2.01
C ALA A 654 18.57 -47.80 -0.85
N GLY A 655 18.54 -48.31 0.39
CA GLY A 655 18.48 -47.50 1.60
C GLY A 655 19.88 -47.12 2.11
N GLY A 656 19.97 -45.95 2.76
CA GLY A 656 21.19 -45.49 3.43
C GLY A 656 20.88 -44.36 4.40
N LEU A 657 20.78 -44.66 5.69
CA LEU A 657 20.50 -43.67 6.74
C LEU A 657 21.70 -42.74 7.01
N ALA A 658 21.40 -41.47 7.26
CA ALA A 658 22.09 -40.66 8.27
C ALA A 658 21.08 -39.67 8.89
N VAL A 659 21.12 -39.51 10.21
CA VAL A 659 20.21 -38.63 10.99
C VAL A 659 21.04 -37.54 11.66
N VAL A 660 20.63 -36.27 11.52
CA VAL A 660 20.97 -35.07 12.33
C VAL A 660 20.31 -33.85 11.64
N ALA A 661 19.69 -32.88 12.30
CA ALA A 661 19.13 -32.84 13.66
C ALA A 661 18.03 -31.76 13.73
N LEU A 662 17.09 -31.92 14.67
CA LEU A 662 16.06 -30.93 15.05
C LEU A 662 16.28 -30.55 16.52
N GLY A 663 16.34 -29.25 16.86
CA GLY A 663 16.39 -28.85 18.28
C GLY A 663 17.00 -27.48 18.59
N CYS A 664 16.26 -26.38 18.37
CA CYS A 664 16.69 -25.02 18.73
C CYS A 664 15.71 -24.24 19.64
N VAL A 665 14.76 -24.92 20.33
CA VAL A 665 13.80 -24.27 21.26
C VAL A 665 13.83 -24.88 22.67
N ALA A 666 14.98 -25.42 23.11
CA ALA A 666 15.15 -26.06 24.42
C ALA A 666 16.31 -25.46 25.27
N GLY A 667 16.86 -24.31 24.86
CA GLY A 667 18.08 -23.73 25.46
C GLY A 667 17.88 -22.75 26.64
N ALA A 668 16.70 -22.13 26.78
CA ALA A 668 16.54 -20.94 27.64
C ALA A 668 16.08 -21.23 29.09
N VAL A 669 15.29 -22.29 29.31
CA VAL A 669 14.56 -22.50 30.59
C VAL A 669 15.43 -23.14 31.69
N ALA A 670 16.56 -23.77 31.33
CA ALA A 670 17.39 -24.52 32.27
C ALA A 670 18.37 -23.67 33.12
N LEU A 671 18.62 -22.40 32.77
CA LEU A 671 19.67 -21.58 33.40
C LEU A 671 19.20 -20.60 34.50
N LEU A 672 17.88 -20.42 34.69
CA LEU A 672 17.34 -19.47 35.68
C LEU A 672 16.79 -20.09 36.97
N ARG A 673 16.69 -21.42 37.07
CA ARG A 673 16.33 -22.11 38.33
C ARG A 673 17.52 -22.41 39.27
N GLY A 674 18.71 -21.88 38.95
CA GLY A 674 19.96 -22.13 39.68
C GLY A 674 20.47 -20.99 40.57
N ARG A 675 19.70 -19.90 40.80
CA ARG A 675 20.23 -18.72 41.51
C ARG A 675 19.22 -17.82 42.26
N ARG A 676 18.29 -18.41 43.01
CA ARG A 676 17.60 -17.72 44.13
C ARG A 676 17.54 -18.60 45.38
N ALA A 677 18.52 -18.37 46.26
CA ALA A 677 18.41 -18.45 47.71
C ALA A 677 19.04 -17.14 48.25
#